data_AF-A0AAD8AEL5-F1
#
_entry.id   AF-A0AAD8AEL5-F1
#
_cell.length_a   1.000
_cell.length_b   1.000
_cell.length_c   1.000
_cell.angle_alpha   90.00
_cell.angle_beta   90.00
_cell.angle_gamma   90.00
#
_symmetry.space_group_name_H-M   'P 1'
#
loop_
_entity.id
_entity.type
_entity.pdbx_description
1 polymer ?
#
loop_
_entity_poly.entity_id
_entity_poly.type
_entity_poly.pdbx_seq_one_letter_code
_entity_poly.pdbx_strand_id
1 'polypeptide(L)'
;VSVMLCGTVGTTDVLSRWSHAAPPPTSEDRPAASHAQGEDAAPSTCRDDSLHNTGEGSDERALRPPRAVHLQERGATSTRDTCLVHGCFSFQLSVGQESKSCGSVSEEATKYIAHAYKLTRDQVNYGLPMMDVRDTSLGDHCPLEVDFPCQPRKYRAFSGYCNNVQSPHWGRANMRYLRFLPAEYSDGVSLPRGSGQSALPSPRDITLTVHGDVDLPHPHLMAITAAWGEFISHDMAHTPQMTGFEGKRLKCCSVNFNDFHPECFPIRIPENDPVYGKTGERCQEYTRSGTAPRIGCTLGPREQLNQVTSFLDASMIYGSSREEANKLRTFSGGRLKTQTGFSGKQLLPADDNNSDCRLNGTNKCFKSGERRVNEHVGIAGVHTLWLREHNRLAGQLQQLNPHWGDETLFQETRRVVAAQIQHITYTEFLPVVLGQDTVDRYGLQPQASGHFTGYDINMNAGIANSVAAAAMWFIASLIPKTLTVFDSAGRRVGEKSIMSSFYAPFQLYEAGGLDKVVQSLLHAPAQREDQHINAVITNHMFQDSKGGGSGLDLAAQVIQHGRDHGLPGYTKWRQFCGLPAVNKFQDLTDVMSPEVVTSLNKVYRNASDIDLFTGGLAELPLEGAVVGPTFACLLGRQFHYLRRGDRYWYENDLPPSSFTREQLNEIRKVSLARVICDNSDGIKQVQPSVFLDKDPFLNAMMSCSGEVIRRMDLTPWGTTNPHFVVSGTLLADSVARAKRDVHKILQQEMDLWQNRRIADPLSPVGTAYGFNRPKRQAAEIANTSLVLQFASARFVNSFLQGQLQDEESGRSVVAPRDIRELMAVLPNVDLSDTLEIPRVFRCDEQTLPCDHTSRYRSTTGWCNNLRHPDWGKSLRAFVRLLPPAYHDGIGSPRALSVSGKPLPSPRLISVSVHPDTSRPHVRYSLMFMQFAQLLDHDLTHTPVNKGFVGESILDCQPCVRHDNGTS
;
A
#
# COMPACT_ATOMS: atom_id res chain seq x y z
N VAL A 1 18.78 -43.22 33.55
CA VAL A 1 20.10 -43.89 33.69
C VAL A 1 20.28 -44.79 32.49
N SER A 2 21.44 -44.75 31.85
CA SER A 2 21.70 -45.19 30.47
C SER A 2 21.83 -46.71 30.30
N VAL A 3 21.53 -47.22 29.09
CA VAL A 3 22.36 -48.24 28.39
C VAL A 3 22.31 -47.96 26.87
N MET A 4 23.49 -47.90 26.25
CA MET A 4 23.76 -47.94 24.79
C MET A 4 23.76 -49.39 24.30
N LEU A 5 23.55 -49.66 23.01
CA LEU A 5 24.38 -50.63 22.24
C LEU A 5 24.01 -50.71 20.75
N CYS A 6 25.05 -50.84 19.91
CA CYS A 6 24.96 -51.30 18.52
C CYS A 6 24.88 -52.85 18.46
N GLY A 7 24.35 -53.40 17.36
CA GLY A 7 24.45 -54.83 17.07
C GLY A 7 23.87 -55.20 15.70
N THR A 8 24.69 -55.79 14.82
CA THR A 8 24.34 -56.26 13.46
C THR A 8 23.95 -57.75 13.44
N VAL A 9 23.69 -58.28 12.24
CA VAL A 9 23.30 -59.68 11.89
C VAL A 9 21.79 -59.96 12.09
N GLY A 10 21.03 -60.55 11.15
CA GLY A 10 21.30 -60.96 9.76
C GLY A 10 20.43 -62.15 9.35
N THR A 11 19.91 -62.19 8.10
CA THR A 11 19.23 -63.35 7.41
C THR A 11 17.95 -63.93 8.09
N THR A 12 16.90 -64.45 7.44
CA THR A 12 16.57 -64.80 6.03
C THR A 12 15.05 -65.03 5.93
N ASP A 13 14.46 -64.84 4.73
CA ASP A 13 13.22 -65.47 4.18
C ASP A 13 11.90 -65.50 5.01
N VAL A 14 10.71 -65.36 4.41
CA VAL A 14 10.05 -66.39 3.60
C VAL A 14 8.77 -65.82 2.92
N LEU A 15 8.66 -66.02 1.59
CA LEU A 15 7.43 -66.07 0.74
C LEU A 15 6.49 -64.83 0.67
N SER A 16 6.37 -64.13 -0.47
CA SER A 16 5.56 -64.46 -1.69
C SER A 16 4.03 -64.39 -1.45
N ARG A 17 3.17 -63.74 -2.26
CA ARG A 17 2.98 -63.71 -3.74
C ARG A 17 2.14 -62.45 -4.11
N TRP A 18 1.93 -61.95 -5.33
CA TRP A 18 2.35 -62.30 -6.71
C TRP A 18 2.06 -61.09 -7.65
N SER A 19 2.87 -60.93 -8.71
CA SER A 19 2.51 -60.69 -10.14
C SER A 19 1.44 -59.63 -10.52
N HIS A 20 1.54 -58.79 -11.57
CA HIS A 20 2.25 -58.76 -12.87
C HIS A 20 2.28 -57.28 -13.38
N ALA A 21 3.00 -56.83 -14.41
CA ALA A 21 4.20 -57.28 -15.13
C ALA A 21 4.75 -56.07 -15.97
N ALA A 22 6.00 -56.16 -16.43
CA ALA A 22 6.74 -55.16 -17.22
C ALA A 22 6.44 -55.32 -18.76
N PRO A 23 7.20 -54.83 -19.78
CA PRO A 23 8.56 -54.23 -19.78
C PRO A 23 8.86 -53.04 -20.76
N PRO A 24 10.11 -52.51 -20.75
CA PRO A 24 10.69 -51.59 -21.76
C PRO A 24 11.69 -52.30 -22.71
N PRO A 25 12.38 -51.54 -23.59
CA PRO A 25 13.76 -51.83 -24.05
C PRO A 25 14.75 -50.70 -23.62
N THR A 26 15.95 -50.90 -23.03
CA THR A 26 17.21 -51.58 -23.48
C THR A 26 17.92 -50.87 -24.65
N SER A 27 19.26 -50.72 -24.72
CA SER A 27 20.37 -50.91 -23.75
C SER A 27 21.70 -50.36 -24.36
N GLU A 28 22.77 -50.26 -23.54
CA GLU A 28 24.22 -50.29 -23.92
C GLU A 28 24.78 -49.15 -24.84
N ASP A 29 26.06 -48.71 -24.78
CA ASP A 29 27.31 -49.34 -24.30
C ASP A 29 28.32 -48.33 -23.68
N ARG A 30 29.38 -48.84 -22.99
CA ARG A 30 30.59 -48.10 -22.53
C ARG A 30 31.87 -48.79 -23.07
N PRO A 31 33.02 -48.08 -23.24
CA PRO A 31 34.11 -48.10 -22.21
C PRO A 31 34.83 -46.72 -22.04
N ALA A 32 35.17 -46.26 -20.81
CA ALA A 32 36.43 -46.43 -20.04
C ALA A 32 37.67 -45.68 -20.63
N ALA A 33 38.61 -45.04 -19.90
CA ALA A 33 38.82 -44.61 -18.49
C ALA A 33 39.86 -43.44 -18.52
N SER A 34 40.09 -42.58 -17.50
CA SER A 34 40.84 -42.88 -16.26
C SER A 34 40.97 -41.66 -15.29
N HIS A 35 40.86 -41.90 -13.97
CA HIS A 35 41.35 -41.12 -12.79
C HIS A 35 40.97 -39.61 -12.64
N ALA A 36 40.74 -39.05 -11.43
CA ALA A 36 41.03 -39.49 -10.06
C ALA A 36 39.92 -39.13 -9.01
N GLN A 37 40.17 -39.50 -7.76
CA GLN A 37 39.36 -39.30 -6.53
C GLN A 37 38.95 -37.83 -6.28
N GLY A 38 37.88 -37.45 -5.57
CA GLY A 38 36.83 -38.23 -4.88
C GLY A 38 36.63 -37.78 -3.42
N GLU A 39 35.51 -37.10 -3.09
CA GLU A 39 34.97 -36.96 -1.72
C GLU A 39 33.50 -36.45 -1.74
N ASP A 40 32.68 -36.95 -0.81
CA ASP A 40 31.21 -36.77 -0.78
C ASP A 40 30.74 -35.71 0.24
N ALA A 41 29.51 -35.23 0.06
CA ALA A 41 28.93 -34.12 0.82
C ALA A 41 28.50 -34.45 2.27
N ALA A 42 28.57 -33.44 3.15
CA ALA A 42 27.91 -33.41 4.46
C ALA A 42 27.37 -32.00 4.78
N PRO A 43 26.25 -31.86 5.52
CA PRO A 43 25.52 -30.59 5.67
C PRO A 43 26.12 -29.67 6.75
N SER A 44 26.12 -28.37 6.49
CA SER A 44 26.67 -27.34 7.39
C SER A 44 25.77 -27.07 8.61
N THR A 45 26.28 -27.40 9.79
CA THR A 45 25.68 -27.05 11.09
C THR A 45 26.03 -25.62 11.51
N CYS A 46 25.05 -24.86 12.03
CA CYS A 46 25.31 -23.60 12.73
C CYS A 46 26.10 -23.88 14.04
N ARG A 47 27.17 -23.13 14.29
CA ARG A 47 27.85 -23.09 15.59
C ARG A 47 27.54 -21.78 16.31
N ASP A 48 27.00 -21.90 17.52
CA ASP A 48 27.18 -20.89 18.56
C ASP A 48 28.52 -21.16 19.25
N ASP A 49 29.37 -20.14 19.43
CA ASP A 49 30.56 -20.19 20.27
C ASP A 49 30.56 -18.99 21.23
N SER A 50 30.81 -19.26 22.52
CA SER A 50 30.95 -18.24 23.57
C SER A 50 31.83 -18.77 24.71
N LEU A 51 32.32 -17.87 25.58
CA LEU A 51 33.24 -18.09 26.73
C LEU A 51 34.74 -18.18 26.32
N HIS A 52 35.73 -17.69 27.07
CA HIS A 52 35.75 -17.02 28.39
C HIS A 52 37.07 -16.20 28.62
N ASN A 53 37.01 -15.19 29.50
CA ASN A 53 38.01 -14.80 30.53
C ASN A 53 39.26 -13.87 30.31
N THR A 54 39.27 -12.83 31.18
CA THR A 54 40.36 -12.30 32.06
C THR A 54 41.64 -11.64 31.53
N GLY A 55 42.01 -10.51 32.13
CA GLY A 55 43.39 -9.98 32.18
C GLY A 55 43.48 -8.47 32.50
N GLU A 56 44.21 -8.11 33.56
CA GLU A 56 44.49 -6.71 33.98
C GLU A 56 45.82 -6.17 33.39
N GLY A 57 46.08 -4.85 33.49
CA GLY A 57 47.44 -4.36 33.78
C GLY A 57 48.14 -3.37 32.83
N SER A 58 48.20 -2.10 33.28
CA SER A 58 49.40 -1.23 33.36
C SER A 58 50.26 -0.86 32.12
N ASP A 59 50.18 0.43 31.77
CA ASP A 59 51.24 1.47 31.85
C ASP A 59 52.24 1.88 30.73
N GLU A 60 52.51 3.19 30.84
CA GLU A 60 53.66 4.04 30.42
C GLU A 60 54.06 4.34 28.95
N ARG A 61 53.86 5.62 28.59
CA ARG A 61 54.87 6.66 28.22
C ARG A 61 56.19 6.18 27.58
N ALA A 62 56.87 6.89 26.67
CA ALA A 62 56.70 8.12 25.89
C ALA A 62 58.11 8.43 25.29
N LEU A 63 58.23 9.08 24.13
CA LEU A 63 59.23 10.14 23.80
C LEU A 63 59.26 10.45 22.28
N ARG A 64 59.70 11.67 21.93
CA ARG A 64 59.77 12.29 20.58
C ARG A 64 61.25 12.64 20.24
N PRO A 65 61.53 13.57 19.30
CA PRO A 65 61.50 13.57 17.81
C PRO A 65 62.98 13.54 17.28
N PRO A 66 63.44 14.16 16.14
CA PRO A 66 62.83 14.78 14.95
C PRO A 66 63.33 14.09 13.62
N ARG A 67 63.39 14.64 12.39
CA ARG A 67 63.26 16.01 11.82
C ARG A 67 62.69 16.00 10.37
N ALA A 68 62.32 17.20 9.92
CA ALA A 68 61.82 17.67 8.60
C ALA A 68 62.55 17.14 7.32
N VAL A 69 62.03 17.27 6.08
CA VAL A 69 61.43 18.43 5.36
C VAL A 69 60.58 18.02 4.11
N HIS A 70 59.46 18.73 3.82
CA HIS A 70 58.66 18.94 2.55
C HIS A 70 58.42 17.79 1.49
N LEU A 71 57.35 17.77 0.68
CA LEU A 71 56.08 18.54 0.57
C LEU A 71 55.01 17.71 -0.21
N GLN A 72 53.73 17.91 0.14
CA GLN A 72 52.49 17.65 -0.61
C GLN A 72 52.43 16.64 -1.78
N GLU A 73 51.74 15.53 -1.55
CA GLU A 73 50.61 15.04 -2.37
C GLU A 73 49.72 14.16 -1.48
N ARG A 74 48.38 14.20 -1.63
CA ARG A 74 47.45 13.34 -0.86
C ARG A 74 46.31 12.84 -1.74
N GLY A 75 46.28 11.52 -1.96
CA GLY A 75 45.11 10.77 -2.39
C GLY A 75 44.78 9.65 -1.40
N ALA A 76 43.49 9.53 -1.10
CA ALA A 76 42.73 8.32 -0.71
C ALA A 76 43.13 7.41 0.49
N THR A 77 42.10 6.78 1.06
CA THR A 77 42.10 5.64 2.02
C THR A 77 42.58 5.91 3.46
N SER A 78 41.96 5.37 4.53
CA SER A 78 40.70 4.62 4.67
C SER A 78 40.25 4.52 6.16
N THR A 79 38.94 4.35 6.35
CA THR A 79 38.26 3.64 7.47
C THR A 79 38.20 4.17 8.92
N ARG A 80 36.99 3.96 9.47
CA ARG A 80 36.52 3.87 10.87
C ARG A 80 36.06 5.15 11.60
N ASP A 81 34.91 4.94 12.24
CA ASP A 81 34.25 5.68 13.32
C ASP A 81 33.79 7.13 13.08
N THR A 82 32.51 7.26 12.69
CA THR A 82 31.57 8.26 13.25
C THR A 82 30.12 7.92 12.88
N CYS A 83 29.58 6.85 13.48
CA CYS A 83 28.13 6.62 13.54
C CYS A 83 27.63 7.00 14.93
N LEU A 84 27.22 8.27 15.10
CA LEU A 84 26.42 8.75 16.23
C LEU A 84 25.98 10.20 15.94
N VAL A 85 24.80 10.60 16.45
CA VAL A 85 24.13 11.90 16.24
C VAL A 85 23.49 12.10 14.85
N HIS A 86 22.37 11.40 14.63
CA HIS A 86 21.18 11.98 13.97
C HIS A 86 19.92 11.21 14.38
N GLY A 87 19.53 11.36 15.64
CA GLY A 87 18.24 10.89 16.14
C GLY A 87 17.14 11.94 15.94
N CYS A 88 15.93 11.49 15.61
CA CYS A 88 14.68 12.25 15.67
C CYS A 88 14.57 13.54 14.83
N PHE A 89 14.58 13.42 13.50
CA PHE A 89 13.65 14.15 12.62
C PHE A 89 13.51 13.41 11.28
N SER A 90 12.31 13.47 10.66
CA SER A 90 11.94 12.76 9.42
C SER A 90 11.84 11.21 9.53
N PHE A 91 10.60 10.70 9.52
CA PHE A 91 10.27 9.26 9.45
C PHE A 91 9.43 8.88 8.20
N GLN A 92 9.25 9.82 7.26
CA GLN A 92 8.48 9.60 6.02
C GLN A 92 9.31 9.73 4.74
N LEU A 93 10.53 10.27 4.82
CA LEU A 93 11.45 10.21 3.69
C LEU A 93 12.02 8.80 3.51
N SER A 94 12.08 7.99 4.58
CA SER A 94 12.65 6.62 4.61
C SER A 94 12.05 5.67 3.57
N VAL A 95 10.82 5.19 3.74
CA VAL A 95 10.29 4.04 2.95
C VAL A 95 10.36 4.26 1.43
N GLY A 96 10.06 5.48 0.97
CA GLY A 96 10.14 5.84 -0.45
C GLY A 96 11.59 6.00 -0.96
N GLN A 97 12.53 6.45 -0.12
CA GLN A 97 13.95 6.53 -0.47
C GLN A 97 14.65 5.17 -0.38
N GLU A 98 14.30 4.34 0.59
CA GLU A 98 14.76 2.95 0.76
C GLU A 98 14.34 2.09 -0.44
N SER A 99 13.06 2.19 -0.84
CA SER A 99 12.55 1.54 -2.06
C SER A 99 13.33 1.99 -3.30
N LYS A 100 13.53 3.30 -3.49
CA LYS A 100 14.35 3.83 -4.60
C LYS A 100 15.79 3.32 -4.55
N SER A 101 16.42 3.32 -3.38
CA SER A 101 17.81 2.87 -3.18
C SER A 101 17.98 1.40 -3.55
N CYS A 102 17.12 0.53 -3.01
CA CYS A 102 17.10 -0.91 -3.32
C CYS A 102 16.82 -1.17 -4.81
N GLY A 103 15.87 -0.43 -5.41
CA GLY A 103 15.60 -0.49 -6.84
C GLY A 103 16.80 -0.12 -7.71
N SER A 104 17.54 0.93 -7.35
CA SER A 104 18.75 1.35 -8.08
C SER A 104 19.88 0.32 -7.98
N VAL A 105 20.09 -0.29 -6.80
CA VAL A 105 21.10 -1.35 -6.62
C VAL A 105 20.74 -2.60 -7.42
N SER A 106 19.46 -3.00 -7.44
CA SER A 106 19.00 -4.13 -8.27
C SER A 106 19.13 -3.85 -9.76
N GLU A 107 18.87 -2.61 -10.21
CA GLU A 107 19.09 -2.18 -11.60
C GLU A 107 20.57 -2.28 -12.02
N GLU A 108 21.50 -1.74 -11.23
CA GLU A 108 22.95 -1.82 -11.54
C GLU A 108 23.49 -3.24 -11.49
N ALA A 109 23.07 -4.06 -10.52
CA ALA A 109 23.41 -5.48 -10.47
C ALA A 109 22.89 -6.22 -11.71
N THR A 110 21.66 -5.91 -12.15
CA THR A 110 21.07 -6.48 -13.37
C THR A 110 21.86 -6.06 -14.61
N LYS A 111 22.26 -4.78 -14.75
CA LYS A 111 23.11 -4.30 -15.86
C LYS A 111 24.41 -5.08 -15.94
N TYR A 112 25.11 -5.21 -14.80
CA TYR A 112 26.38 -5.91 -14.73
C TYR A 112 26.25 -7.39 -15.15
N ILE A 113 25.27 -8.10 -14.60
CA ILE A 113 25.03 -9.52 -14.89
C ILE A 113 24.60 -9.72 -16.36
N ALA A 114 23.66 -8.90 -16.86
CA ALA A 114 23.20 -8.98 -18.24
C ALA A 114 24.34 -8.75 -19.24
N HIS A 115 25.23 -7.78 -18.98
CA HIS A 115 26.39 -7.51 -19.81
C HIS A 115 27.46 -8.62 -19.70
N ALA A 116 27.83 -9.02 -18.49
CA ALA A 116 28.89 -10.01 -18.24
C ALA A 116 28.56 -11.38 -18.87
N TYR A 117 27.30 -11.81 -18.78
CA TYR A 117 26.85 -13.10 -19.32
C TYR A 117 26.17 -13.00 -20.70
N LYS A 118 26.13 -11.79 -21.31
CA LYS A 118 25.50 -11.51 -22.61
C LYS A 118 24.05 -12.01 -22.70
N LEU A 119 23.28 -11.77 -21.66
CA LEU A 119 21.90 -12.28 -21.55
C LEU A 119 20.98 -11.64 -22.59
N THR A 120 20.09 -12.45 -23.15
CA THR A 120 19.00 -11.99 -24.02
C THR A 120 17.94 -11.23 -23.23
N ARG A 121 17.13 -10.41 -23.92
CA ARG A 121 16.01 -9.69 -23.30
C ARG A 121 15.02 -10.61 -22.58
N ASP A 122 14.82 -11.82 -23.07
CA ASP A 122 13.93 -12.80 -22.43
C ASP A 122 14.56 -13.40 -21.17
N GLN A 123 15.86 -13.70 -21.18
CA GLN A 123 16.59 -14.12 -19.97
C GLN A 123 16.59 -13.02 -18.90
N VAL A 124 16.66 -11.75 -19.29
CA VAL A 124 16.56 -10.61 -18.38
C VAL A 124 15.13 -10.39 -17.86
N ASN A 125 14.11 -10.52 -18.71
CA ASN A 125 12.70 -10.33 -18.31
C ASN A 125 12.12 -11.49 -17.50
N TYR A 126 12.55 -12.73 -17.73
CA TYR A 126 11.93 -13.94 -17.16
C TYR A 126 12.89 -14.81 -16.34
N GLY A 127 14.19 -14.79 -16.63
CA GLY A 127 15.19 -15.58 -15.91
C GLY A 127 15.68 -14.89 -14.62
N LEU A 128 16.19 -13.67 -14.74
CA LEU A 128 16.72 -12.90 -13.59
C LEU A 128 15.71 -12.68 -12.44
N PRO A 129 14.41 -12.45 -12.68
CA PRO A 129 13.43 -12.31 -11.61
C PRO A 129 13.16 -13.59 -10.80
N MET A 130 13.64 -14.75 -11.26
CA MET A 130 13.53 -16.04 -10.57
C MET A 130 14.78 -16.38 -9.73
N MET A 131 15.81 -15.53 -9.75
CA MET A 131 17.01 -15.72 -8.93
C MET A 131 16.73 -15.40 -7.47
N ASP A 132 17.17 -16.29 -6.57
CA ASP A 132 17.13 -16.05 -5.14
C ASP A 132 18.23 -15.07 -4.73
N VAL A 133 17.84 -13.99 -4.06
CA VAL A 133 18.72 -12.92 -3.58
C VAL A 133 18.77 -12.84 -2.04
N ARG A 134 18.10 -13.77 -1.33
CA ARG A 134 17.94 -13.71 0.14
C ARG A 134 19.28 -13.79 0.88
N ASP A 135 20.20 -14.64 0.42
CA ASP A 135 21.54 -14.79 1.00
C ASP A 135 22.56 -13.77 0.43
N THR A 136 22.09 -12.56 0.06
CA THR A 136 22.92 -11.50 -0.50
C THR A 136 22.66 -10.17 0.20
N SER A 137 23.59 -9.22 0.06
CA SER A 137 23.43 -7.86 0.62
C SER A 137 22.20 -7.11 0.08
N LEU A 138 21.66 -7.51 -1.07
CA LEU A 138 20.39 -6.98 -1.60
C LEU A 138 19.17 -7.54 -0.86
N GLY A 139 19.26 -8.78 -0.35
CA GLY A 139 18.27 -9.38 0.54
C GLY A 139 18.25 -8.69 1.91
N ASP A 140 19.42 -8.48 2.52
CA ASP A 140 19.57 -7.81 3.83
C ASP A 140 18.96 -6.39 3.87
N HIS A 141 18.98 -5.68 2.74
CA HIS A 141 18.49 -4.30 2.61
C HIS A 141 17.16 -4.20 1.84
N CYS A 142 16.45 -5.32 1.66
CA CYS A 142 15.18 -5.35 0.94
C CYS A 142 14.05 -4.76 1.82
N PRO A 143 13.46 -3.59 1.49
CA PRO A 143 12.42 -2.95 2.31
C PRO A 143 11.05 -3.63 2.22
N LEU A 144 10.97 -4.78 1.53
CA LEU A 144 9.75 -5.57 1.36
C LEU A 144 9.66 -6.66 2.42
N GLU A 145 9.57 -6.23 3.68
CA GLU A 145 9.25 -7.11 4.78
C GLU A 145 7.83 -7.69 4.58
N VAL A 146 7.74 -9.01 4.49
CA VAL A 146 6.48 -9.74 4.32
C VAL A 146 5.79 -9.86 5.68
N ASP A 147 5.19 -8.77 6.16
CA ASP A 147 4.41 -8.78 7.39
C ASP A 147 3.12 -9.59 7.20
N PHE A 148 3.04 -10.72 7.86
CA PHE A 148 1.90 -11.63 7.81
C PHE A 148 1.52 -12.06 9.24
N PRO A 149 0.23 -12.17 9.64
CA PRO A 149 -0.99 -12.15 8.82
C PRO A 149 -1.75 -10.81 8.73
N CYS A 150 -2.32 -10.53 7.55
CA CYS A 150 -3.36 -9.52 7.37
C CYS A 150 -4.66 -9.93 8.09
N GLN A 151 -5.10 -9.12 9.06
CA GLN A 151 -6.39 -9.32 9.73
C GLN A 151 -7.56 -8.77 8.90
N PRO A 152 -8.75 -9.41 8.90
CA PRO A 152 -9.96 -8.86 8.27
C PRO A 152 -10.38 -7.54 8.94
N ARG A 153 -10.25 -6.42 8.23
CA ARG A 153 -10.60 -5.07 8.72
C ARG A 153 -11.79 -4.48 7.96
N LYS A 154 -12.53 -3.61 8.64
CA LYS A 154 -13.66 -2.87 8.07
C LYS A 154 -13.23 -1.73 7.15
N TYR A 155 -12.16 -1.03 7.51
CA TYR A 155 -11.64 0.14 6.80
C TYR A 155 -10.32 -0.17 6.08
N ARG A 156 -10.09 0.51 4.95
CA ARG A 156 -8.86 0.42 4.15
C ARG A 156 -7.68 1.04 4.91
N ALA A 157 -6.52 0.38 4.88
CA ALA A 157 -5.26 1.04 5.23
C ALA A 157 -5.01 2.23 4.29
N PHE A 158 -4.41 3.33 4.78
CA PHE A 158 -4.08 4.50 3.94
C PHE A 158 -3.10 4.16 2.80
N SER A 159 -2.23 3.18 3.02
CA SER A 159 -1.25 2.72 2.02
C SER A 159 -1.80 1.69 1.04
N GLY A 160 -3.08 1.32 1.10
CA GLY A 160 -3.65 0.19 0.34
C GLY A 160 -3.19 -1.20 0.80
N TYR A 161 -2.33 -1.29 1.82
CA TYR A 161 -1.82 -2.55 2.36
C TYR A 161 -2.93 -3.47 2.89
N CYS A 162 -2.75 -4.79 2.77
CA CYS A 162 -3.75 -5.80 3.14
C CYS A 162 -5.13 -5.62 2.46
N ASN A 163 -5.18 -5.02 1.27
CA ASN A 163 -6.36 -5.12 0.41
C ASN A 163 -6.53 -6.59 -0.01
N ASN A 164 -5.54 -7.12 -0.71
CA ASN A 164 -5.42 -8.54 -0.98
C ASN A 164 -4.73 -9.24 0.22
N VAL A 165 -5.36 -10.25 0.81
CA VAL A 165 -4.83 -10.94 2.00
C VAL A 165 -3.84 -12.07 1.69
N GLN A 166 -3.78 -12.54 0.43
CA GLN A 166 -2.77 -13.49 -0.05
C GLN A 166 -1.49 -12.80 -0.56
N SER A 167 -1.63 -11.58 -1.10
CA SER A 167 -0.53 -10.74 -1.59
C SER A 167 -0.67 -9.30 -1.07
N PRO A 168 -0.29 -9.04 0.19
CA PRO A 168 -0.56 -7.77 0.90
C PRO A 168 -0.04 -6.49 0.24
N HIS A 169 0.90 -6.60 -0.68
CA HIS A 169 1.54 -5.48 -1.39
C HIS A 169 0.89 -5.15 -2.75
N TRP A 170 -0.08 -5.94 -3.24
CA TRP A 170 -0.77 -5.64 -4.49
C TRP A 170 -1.63 -4.38 -4.35
N GLY A 171 -1.41 -3.40 -5.25
CA GLY A 171 -2.06 -2.08 -5.20
C GLY A 171 -1.60 -1.16 -4.06
N ARG A 172 -0.62 -1.58 -3.24
CA ARG A 172 -0.06 -0.76 -2.15
C ARG A 172 0.74 0.43 -2.70
N ALA A 173 0.65 1.57 -2.02
CA ALA A 173 1.48 2.74 -2.27
C ALA A 173 2.98 2.48 -2.05
N ASN A 174 3.83 3.16 -2.81
CA ASN A 174 5.28 2.97 -2.89
C ASN A 174 5.70 1.56 -3.34
N MET A 175 4.93 0.97 -4.27
CA MET A 175 5.27 -0.27 -4.97
C MET A 175 5.50 -0.01 -6.47
N ARG A 176 6.07 -0.99 -7.17
CA ARG A 176 6.17 -0.92 -8.64
C ARG A 176 4.80 -0.96 -9.32
N TYR A 177 4.69 -0.35 -10.50
CA TYR A 177 3.57 -0.55 -11.40
C TYR A 177 3.41 -2.02 -11.85
N LEU A 178 2.17 -2.43 -12.16
CA LEU A 178 1.89 -3.69 -12.85
C LEU A 178 2.37 -3.62 -14.31
N ARG A 179 2.78 -4.75 -14.90
CA ARG A 179 3.09 -4.83 -16.33
C ARG A 179 2.19 -5.82 -17.05
N PHE A 180 1.44 -5.33 -18.04
CA PHE A 180 0.65 -6.15 -18.96
C PHE A 180 1.51 -6.76 -20.09
N LEU A 181 2.58 -6.07 -20.48
CA LEU A 181 3.63 -6.57 -21.39
C LEU A 181 5.01 -6.34 -20.74
N PRO A 182 6.02 -7.19 -21.05
CA PRO A 182 7.40 -6.99 -20.59
C PRO A 182 7.99 -5.63 -20.96
N ALA A 183 9.04 -5.22 -20.25
CA ALA A 183 9.72 -3.95 -20.54
C ALA A 183 10.57 -4.04 -21.82
N GLU A 184 10.56 -2.98 -22.62
CA GLU A 184 11.36 -2.85 -23.84
C GLU A 184 12.37 -1.68 -23.73
N TYR A 185 13.46 -1.94 -23.00
CA TYR A 185 14.64 -1.08 -22.95
C TYR A 185 15.63 -1.44 -24.07
N SER A 186 16.44 -0.47 -24.49
CA SER A 186 17.41 -0.67 -25.59
C SER A 186 18.49 -1.69 -25.23
N ASP A 187 19.08 -1.57 -24.05
CA ASP A 187 19.99 -2.53 -23.39
C ASP A 187 19.28 -3.79 -22.84
N GLY A 188 17.94 -3.82 -22.87
CA GLY A 188 17.12 -4.87 -22.23
C GLY A 188 16.94 -4.73 -20.71
N VAL A 189 17.59 -3.75 -20.06
CA VAL A 189 17.57 -3.56 -18.60
C VAL A 189 16.96 -2.22 -18.20
N SER A 190 17.41 -1.11 -18.78
CA SER A 190 17.08 0.24 -18.26
C SER A 190 17.25 1.40 -19.24
N LEU A 191 18.10 1.29 -20.27
CA LEU A 191 18.35 2.41 -21.18
C LEU A 191 17.08 2.65 -22.01
N PRO A 192 16.58 3.91 -22.11
CA PRO A 192 15.32 4.22 -22.77
C PRO A 192 15.17 3.60 -24.18
N ARG A 193 13.93 3.36 -24.58
CA ARG A 193 13.60 2.65 -25.84
C ARG A 193 14.28 3.30 -27.06
N GLY A 194 14.88 2.47 -27.91
CA GLY A 194 15.52 2.84 -29.18
C GLY A 194 15.11 1.88 -30.31
N SER A 195 15.41 2.24 -31.56
CA SER A 195 15.12 1.43 -32.75
C SER A 195 16.41 0.78 -33.27
N GLY A 196 16.67 -0.46 -32.83
CA GLY A 196 17.93 -1.16 -33.13
C GLY A 196 19.14 -0.44 -32.55
N GLN A 197 20.09 -0.03 -33.40
CA GLN A 197 21.25 0.81 -33.02
C GLN A 197 20.97 2.32 -33.19
N SER A 198 19.75 2.72 -33.55
CA SER A 198 19.39 4.12 -33.81
C SER A 198 18.45 4.69 -32.75
N ALA A 199 18.63 5.97 -32.43
CA ALA A 199 17.69 6.69 -31.56
C ALA A 199 16.32 6.87 -32.23
N LEU A 200 15.26 6.93 -31.43
CA LEU A 200 13.92 7.34 -31.88
C LEU A 200 13.89 8.86 -32.16
N PRO A 201 12.97 9.36 -33.01
CA PRO A 201 12.77 10.79 -33.22
C PRO A 201 12.50 11.52 -31.89
N SER A 202 12.88 12.80 -31.77
CA SER A 202 12.63 13.53 -30.52
C SER A 202 11.13 13.59 -30.23
N PRO A 203 10.70 13.46 -28.97
CA PRO A 203 9.32 13.75 -28.58
C PRO A 203 8.80 15.08 -29.13
N ARG A 204 9.65 16.12 -29.16
CA ARG A 204 9.30 17.42 -29.73
C ARG A 204 9.16 17.43 -31.26
N ASP A 205 9.92 16.60 -31.97
CA ASP A 205 9.75 16.46 -33.43
C ASP A 205 8.40 15.78 -33.75
N ILE A 206 7.94 14.87 -32.87
CA ILE A 206 6.63 14.20 -32.96
C ILE A 206 5.50 15.19 -32.64
N THR A 207 5.58 15.98 -31.57
CA THR A 207 4.51 16.93 -31.23
C THR A 207 4.33 18.01 -32.30
N LEU A 208 5.44 18.55 -32.85
CA LEU A 208 5.40 19.50 -33.97
C LEU A 208 4.82 18.91 -35.27
N THR A 209 4.77 17.58 -35.43
CA THR A 209 4.33 16.91 -36.68
C THR A 209 2.95 16.25 -36.56
N VAL A 210 2.62 15.74 -35.37
CA VAL A 210 1.41 14.93 -35.09
C VAL A 210 0.50 15.65 -34.10
N HIS A 211 1.03 16.13 -32.98
CA HIS A 211 0.25 16.75 -31.90
C HIS A 211 0.18 18.28 -32.03
N GLY A 212 -0.21 18.76 -33.22
CA GLY A 212 -0.35 20.19 -33.50
C GLY A 212 -1.51 20.86 -32.75
N ASP A 213 -1.43 22.17 -32.58
CA ASP A 213 -2.50 23.00 -32.00
C ASP A 213 -3.63 23.21 -33.02
N VAL A 214 -4.79 22.57 -32.77
CA VAL A 214 -6.04 22.79 -33.51
C VAL A 214 -7.18 22.87 -32.51
N ASP A 215 -7.99 23.91 -32.59
CA ASP A 215 -9.13 24.13 -31.70
C ASP A 215 -10.37 23.41 -32.24
N LEU A 216 -10.60 22.19 -31.77
CA LEU A 216 -11.72 21.33 -32.16
C LEU A 216 -12.52 20.92 -30.92
N PRO A 217 -13.47 21.77 -30.46
CA PRO A 217 -14.40 21.40 -29.41
C PRO A 217 -15.18 20.11 -29.74
N HIS A 218 -15.35 19.26 -28.72
CA HIS A 218 -16.20 18.09 -28.82
C HIS A 218 -17.69 18.52 -28.79
N PRO A 219 -18.55 18.03 -29.71
CA PRO A 219 -19.92 18.53 -29.85
C PRO A 219 -20.83 18.24 -28.65
N HIS A 220 -20.48 17.25 -27.81
CA HIS A 220 -21.33 16.78 -26.72
C HIS A 220 -20.62 16.59 -25.37
N LEU A 221 -19.31 16.83 -25.26
CA LEU A 221 -18.52 16.47 -24.06
C LEU A 221 -18.06 17.74 -23.35
N MET A 222 -18.31 17.83 -22.05
CA MET A 222 -17.98 19.02 -21.24
C MET A 222 -16.60 18.91 -20.59
N ALA A 223 -15.97 20.05 -20.32
CA ALA A 223 -14.62 20.15 -19.75
C ALA A 223 -14.47 19.49 -18.35
N ILE A 224 -15.57 19.32 -17.61
CA ILE A 224 -15.58 18.52 -16.37
C ILE A 224 -15.14 17.06 -16.59
N THR A 225 -15.29 16.52 -17.79
CA THR A 225 -14.82 15.16 -18.15
C THR A 225 -13.30 15.06 -18.06
N ALA A 226 -12.57 16.05 -18.59
CA ALA A 226 -11.12 16.11 -18.49
C ALA A 226 -10.67 16.22 -17.03
N ALA A 227 -11.29 17.15 -16.28
CA ALA A 227 -10.98 17.36 -14.86
C ALA A 227 -11.30 16.13 -13.99
N TRP A 228 -12.35 15.37 -14.28
CA TRP A 228 -12.65 14.12 -13.59
C TRP A 228 -11.67 13.00 -13.96
N GLY A 229 -11.33 12.86 -15.25
CA GLY A 229 -10.33 11.87 -15.70
C GLY A 229 -8.97 12.08 -15.05
N GLU A 230 -8.53 13.34 -14.94
CA GLU A 230 -7.31 13.75 -14.22
C GLU A 230 -7.42 13.47 -12.71
N PHE A 231 -8.54 13.86 -12.07
CA PHE A 231 -8.81 13.60 -10.64
C PHE A 231 -8.78 12.09 -10.29
N ILE A 232 -9.33 11.25 -11.16
CA ILE A 232 -9.27 9.78 -11.02
C ILE A 232 -7.86 9.24 -11.31
N SER A 233 -7.15 9.78 -12.31
CA SER A 233 -5.73 9.45 -12.55
C SER A 233 -4.87 9.73 -11.32
N HIS A 234 -5.14 10.83 -10.61
CA HIS A 234 -4.39 11.23 -9.42
C HIS A 234 -4.62 10.34 -8.20
N ASP A 235 -5.77 9.65 -8.12
CA ASP A 235 -6.04 8.64 -7.09
C ASP A 235 -5.23 7.35 -7.32
N MET A 236 -5.12 6.93 -8.58
CA MET A 236 -4.51 5.63 -8.92
C MET A 236 -3.00 5.68 -9.18
N ALA A 237 -2.46 6.81 -9.64
CA ALA A 237 -1.09 6.91 -10.13
C ALA A 237 -0.36 8.22 -9.78
N HIS A 238 0.87 8.08 -9.28
CA HIS A 238 1.83 9.15 -9.08
C HIS A 238 3.25 8.62 -9.27
N THR A 239 3.83 8.83 -10.46
CA THR A 239 5.24 8.51 -10.72
C THR A 239 6.14 9.65 -10.22
N PRO A 240 7.02 9.42 -9.23
CA PRO A 240 8.00 10.42 -8.86
C PRO A 240 9.14 10.47 -9.88
N GLN A 241 9.71 11.66 -10.10
CA GLN A 241 11.01 11.76 -10.74
C GLN A 241 12.15 11.40 -9.77
N MET A 242 13.31 11.11 -10.33
CA MET A 242 14.56 11.05 -9.59
C MET A 242 14.94 12.46 -9.09
N THR A 243 15.60 12.54 -7.95
CA THR A 243 16.00 13.80 -7.31
C THR A 243 17.45 13.70 -6.89
N GLY A 244 18.16 14.83 -6.91
CA GLY A 244 19.50 14.94 -6.34
C GLY A 244 19.48 14.93 -4.80
N PHE A 245 20.62 15.32 -4.23
CA PHE A 245 20.81 15.45 -2.79
C PHE A 245 19.69 16.26 -2.11
N GLU A 246 19.28 15.85 -0.90
CA GLU A 246 18.14 16.43 -0.16
C GLU A 246 16.80 16.51 -0.93
N GLY A 247 16.62 15.71 -1.98
CA GLY A 247 15.39 15.72 -2.78
C GLY A 247 15.26 16.92 -3.72
N LYS A 248 16.36 17.65 -3.99
CA LYS A 248 16.36 18.77 -4.95
C LYS A 248 16.14 18.26 -6.38
N ARG A 249 15.49 19.06 -7.22
CA ARG A 249 15.32 18.78 -8.65
C ARG A 249 16.68 18.75 -9.36
N LEU A 250 16.89 17.79 -10.25
CA LEU A 250 18.06 17.75 -11.12
C LEU A 250 17.90 18.77 -12.26
N LYS A 251 19.03 19.27 -12.76
CA LYS A 251 19.10 20.14 -13.95
C LYS A 251 19.77 19.35 -15.06
N CYS A 252 19.09 19.23 -16.21
CA CYS A 252 19.50 18.38 -17.31
C CYS A 252 19.74 19.16 -18.61
N CYS A 253 19.23 20.39 -18.72
CA CYS A 253 19.54 21.30 -19.82
C CYS A 253 20.63 22.29 -19.43
N SER A 254 21.45 22.71 -20.41
CA SER A 254 22.51 23.72 -20.23
C SER A 254 23.45 23.41 -19.03
N VAL A 255 23.87 22.14 -18.96
CA VAL A 255 24.91 21.62 -18.05
C VAL A 255 26.10 21.12 -18.87
N ASN A 256 27.31 21.18 -18.32
CA ASN A 256 28.48 20.62 -19.00
C ASN A 256 28.43 19.10 -18.99
N PHE A 257 29.13 18.45 -19.93
CA PHE A 257 29.19 16.99 -20.02
C PHE A 257 29.66 16.32 -18.71
N ASN A 258 30.65 16.90 -18.02
CA ASN A 258 31.17 16.38 -16.76
C ASN A 258 30.17 16.52 -15.58
N ASP A 259 29.22 17.45 -15.68
CA ASP A 259 28.20 17.73 -14.67
C ASP A 259 26.85 17.03 -15.02
N PHE A 260 26.80 16.30 -16.13
CA PHE A 260 25.57 15.67 -16.63
C PHE A 260 25.22 14.43 -15.79
N HIS A 261 24.13 14.52 -15.03
CA HIS A 261 23.71 13.44 -14.14
C HIS A 261 23.18 12.21 -14.94
N PRO A 262 23.53 10.96 -14.59
CA PRO A 262 23.10 9.77 -15.35
C PRO A 262 21.58 9.58 -15.48
N GLU A 263 20.81 10.13 -14.54
CA GLU A 263 19.35 10.10 -14.52
C GLU A 263 18.70 11.28 -15.28
N CYS A 264 19.48 12.11 -15.96
CA CYS A 264 18.98 13.11 -16.89
C CYS A 264 18.66 12.48 -18.25
N PHE A 265 17.46 12.72 -18.77
CA PHE A 265 17.05 12.26 -20.10
C PHE A 265 16.30 13.37 -20.86
N PRO A 266 16.95 14.52 -21.10
CA PRO A 266 16.32 15.72 -21.65
C PRO A 266 15.73 15.50 -23.04
N ILE A 267 14.70 16.29 -23.35
CA ILE A 267 14.03 16.26 -24.65
C ILE A 267 14.76 17.23 -25.59
N ARG A 268 15.26 16.72 -26.73
CA ARG A 268 15.94 17.52 -27.75
C ARG A 268 14.96 18.44 -28.47
N ILE A 269 15.24 19.74 -28.52
CA ILE A 269 14.45 20.72 -29.27
C ILE A 269 15.16 21.00 -30.61
N PRO A 270 14.48 20.98 -31.77
CA PRO A 270 15.09 21.31 -33.05
C PRO A 270 15.37 22.82 -33.17
N GLU A 271 16.38 23.21 -33.95
CA GLU A 271 16.81 24.62 -34.02
C GLU A 271 15.75 25.55 -34.65
N ASN A 272 14.94 24.99 -35.56
CA ASN A 272 13.84 25.66 -36.24
C ASN A 272 12.49 25.54 -35.50
N ASP A 273 12.51 25.19 -34.21
CA ASP A 273 11.30 25.13 -33.39
C ASP A 273 10.57 26.50 -33.36
N PRO A 274 9.25 26.55 -33.65
CA PRO A 274 8.50 27.80 -33.79
C PRO A 274 8.33 28.59 -32.48
N VAL A 275 8.58 27.97 -31.32
CA VAL A 275 8.46 28.58 -29.98
C VAL A 275 9.84 28.71 -29.35
N TYR A 276 10.48 27.58 -29.08
CA TYR A 276 11.74 27.46 -28.35
C TYR A 276 12.97 27.86 -29.18
N GLY A 277 12.89 27.70 -30.51
CA GLY A 277 13.98 28.08 -31.41
C GLY A 277 14.32 29.57 -31.31
N LYS A 278 13.27 30.41 -31.11
CA LYS A 278 13.33 31.87 -30.96
C LYS A 278 13.99 32.33 -29.65
N THR A 279 13.87 31.56 -28.56
CA THR A 279 14.51 31.86 -27.28
C THR A 279 15.93 31.31 -27.17
N GLY A 280 16.41 30.62 -28.21
CA GLY A 280 17.73 29.97 -28.22
C GLY A 280 17.76 28.62 -27.49
N GLU A 281 16.62 28.14 -27.01
CA GLU A 281 16.53 26.86 -26.30
C GLU A 281 16.68 25.68 -27.26
N ARG A 282 17.39 24.64 -26.81
CA ARG A 282 17.71 23.42 -27.59
C ARG A 282 17.40 22.13 -26.83
N CYS A 283 16.84 22.27 -25.63
CA CYS A 283 16.65 21.23 -24.65
C CYS A 283 15.47 21.60 -23.74
N GLN A 284 14.55 20.66 -23.51
CA GLN A 284 13.51 20.75 -22.49
C GLN A 284 13.85 19.78 -21.35
N GLU A 285 13.73 20.27 -20.11
CA GLU A 285 14.08 19.54 -18.89
C GLU A 285 13.24 18.27 -18.73
N TYR A 286 13.91 17.13 -18.57
CA TYR A 286 13.32 15.84 -18.22
C TYR A 286 14.32 15.03 -17.37
N THR A 287 13.85 14.58 -16.20
CA THR A 287 14.58 13.67 -15.30
C THR A 287 13.85 12.34 -15.25
N ARG A 288 14.61 11.24 -15.28
CA ARG A 288 14.08 9.87 -15.24
C ARG A 288 13.25 9.59 -14.00
N SER A 289 12.34 8.64 -14.14
CA SER A 289 11.37 8.24 -13.13
C SER A 289 12.01 7.38 -12.05
N GLY A 290 11.61 7.59 -10.79
CA GLY A 290 12.11 6.85 -9.63
C GLY A 290 11.87 5.35 -9.76
N THR A 291 12.92 4.57 -9.55
CA THR A 291 12.89 3.11 -9.61
C THR A 291 12.27 2.50 -8.34
N ALA A 292 11.76 1.27 -8.46
CA ALA A 292 11.13 0.49 -7.41
C ALA A 292 11.69 -0.94 -7.40
N PRO A 293 11.84 -1.59 -6.22
CA PRO A 293 12.31 -2.96 -6.17
C PRO A 293 11.21 -3.91 -6.68
N ARG A 294 11.64 -5.03 -7.24
CA ARG A 294 10.74 -6.15 -7.55
C ARG A 294 10.28 -6.80 -6.24
N ILE A 295 9.16 -7.52 -6.27
CA ILE A 295 8.69 -8.28 -5.09
C ILE A 295 9.77 -9.32 -4.75
N GLY A 296 10.20 -9.38 -3.49
CA GLY A 296 11.37 -10.18 -3.06
C GLY A 296 12.73 -9.59 -3.46
N CYS A 297 12.77 -8.34 -3.92
CA CYS A 297 13.97 -7.61 -4.37
C CYS A 297 14.80 -8.33 -5.47
N THR A 298 14.15 -9.17 -6.25
CA THR A 298 14.79 -9.93 -7.35
C THR A 298 15.34 -9.01 -8.45
N LEU A 299 16.25 -9.56 -9.24
CA LEU A 299 16.88 -8.88 -10.38
C LEU A 299 15.93 -8.81 -11.59
N GLY A 300 16.28 -7.99 -12.59
CA GLY A 300 15.52 -7.82 -13.83
C GLY A 300 15.41 -6.35 -14.26
N PRO A 301 14.68 -6.05 -15.34
CA PRO A 301 14.65 -4.71 -15.91
C PRO A 301 14.03 -3.68 -14.95
N ARG A 302 14.37 -2.41 -15.13
CA ARG A 302 13.94 -1.27 -14.30
C ARG A 302 12.42 -1.18 -14.22
N GLU A 303 11.91 -1.05 -13.00
CA GLU A 303 10.50 -0.85 -12.68
C GLU A 303 10.29 0.50 -12.03
N GLN A 304 9.24 1.23 -12.40
CA GLN A 304 8.95 2.55 -11.85
C GLN A 304 8.02 2.47 -10.65
N LEU A 305 8.26 3.36 -9.69
CA LEU A 305 7.51 3.49 -8.44
C LEU A 305 6.18 4.22 -8.65
N ASN A 306 5.09 3.66 -8.12
CA ASN A 306 3.86 4.40 -7.86
C ASN A 306 3.85 4.86 -6.40
N GLN A 307 3.75 6.16 -6.14
CA GLN A 307 3.74 6.69 -4.76
C GLN A 307 2.37 6.70 -4.09
N VAL A 308 1.28 6.52 -4.85
CA VAL A 308 -0.09 6.43 -4.32
C VAL A 308 -0.63 5.01 -4.36
N THR A 309 -1.76 4.74 -3.70
CA THR A 309 -2.44 3.45 -3.84
C THR A 309 -2.92 3.28 -5.28
N SER A 310 -3.13 2.04 -5.74
CA SER A 310 -3.72 1.81 -7.08
C SER A 310 -5.25 1.82 -7.09
N PHE A 311 -5.88 1.85 -5.92
CA PHE A 311 -7.33 1.71 -5.79
C PHE A 311 -8.04 3.05 -6.03
N LEU A 312 -9.31 3.00 -6.43
CA LEU A 312 -10.18 4.17 -6.29
C LEU A 312 -10.62 4.29 -4.83
N ASP A 313 -9.73 4.74 -3.95
CA ASP A 313 -9.97 4.83 -2.51
C ASP A 313 -9.88 6.25 -1.92
N ALA A 314 -9.92 7.24 -2.82
CA ALA A 314 -9.91 8.66 -2.53
C ALA A 314 -8.59 9.15 -1.89
N SER A 315 -7.48 8.48 -2.17
CA SER A 315 -6.14 8.83 -1.70
C SER A 315 -5.68 10.21 -2.16
N MET A 316 -6.16 10.72 -3.31
CA MET A 316 -5.93 12.12 -3.73
C MET A 316 -6.53 13.16 -2.77
N ILE A 317 -7.54 12.78 -1.97
CA ILE A 317 -8.12 13.60 -0.89
C ILE A 317 -7.45 13.30 0.46
N TYR A 318 -7.25 12.02 0.79
CA TYR A 318 -6.88 11.57 2.14
C TYR A 318 -5.39 11.32 2.38
N GLY A 319 -4.57 11.24 1.33
CA GLY A 319 -3.18 10.81 1.38
C GLY A 319 -3.02 9.29 1.25
N SER A 320 -1.82 8.86 0.87
CA SER A 320 -1.45 7.44 0.73
C SER A 320 -0.66 6.91 1.94
N SER A 321 -0.60 7.71 3.01
CA SER A 321 -0.02 7.34 4.30
C SER A 321 -0.84 7.91 5.46
N ARG A 322 -0.66 7.33 6.66
CA ARG A 322 -1.36 7.81 7.86
C ARG A 322 -0.92 9.21 8.24
N GLU A 323 0.37 9.52 8.12
CA GLU A 323 0.93 10.81 8.55
C GLU A 323 0.51 11.93 7.58
N GLU A 324 0.27 11.61 6.30
CA GLU A 324 -0.37 12.52 5.34
C GLU A 324 -1.82 12.79 5.74
N ALA A 325 -2.62 11.74 5.97
CA ALA A 325 -3.99 11.86 6.45
C ALA A 325 -4.09 12.67 7.76
N ASN A 326 -3.21 12.39 8.72
CA ASN A 326 -3.13 13.10 10.00
C ASN A 326 -2.78 14.59 9.83
N LYS A 327 -1.97 14.96 8.83
CA LYS A 327 -1.72 16.39 8.52
C LYS A 327 -2.97 17.09 8.00
N LEU A 328 -3.88 16.37 7.35
CA LEU A 328 -5.11 16.88 6.74
C LEU A 328 -6.33 16.85 7.67
N ARG A 329 -6.35 16.02 8.71
CA ARG A 329 -7.49 15.89 9.66
C ARG A 329 -7.51 16.97 10.74
N THR A 330 -8.71 17.38 11.17
CA THR A 330 -8.89 18.25 12.36
C THR A 330 -8.72 17.50 13.68
N PHE A 331 -8.93 16.17 13.68
CA PHE A 331 -9.16 15.37 14.89
C PHE A 331 -10.30 15.90 15.76
N SER A 332 -11.35 16.42 15.11
CA SER A 332 -12.60 16.77 15.75
C SER A 332 -13.77 16.60 14.77
N GLY A 333 -14.78 15.82 15.19
CA GLY A 333 -16.00 15.55 14.43
C GLY A 333 -15.80 14.75 13.14
N GLY A 334 -14.67 14.04 13.00
CA GLY A 334 -14.29 13.26 11.84
C GLY A 334 -13.88 14.08 10.62
N ARG A 335 -13.54 15.36 10.78
CA ARG A 335 -13.42 16.33 9.67
C ARG A 335 -12.02 16.49 9.10
N LEU A 336 -11.96 17.00 7.87
CA LEU A 336 -10.76 17.54 7.24
C LEU A 336 -10.57 19.03 7.58
N LYS A 337 -9.31 19.44 7.73
CA LYS A 337 -8.89 20.83 7.90
C LYS A 337 -9.31 21.65 6.68
N THR A 338 -9.76 22.86 6.94
CA THR A 338 -10.20 23.82 5.92
C THR A 338 -9.76 25.21 6.30
N GLN A 339 -9.68 26.11 5.32
CA GLN A 339 -9.66 27.55 5.59
C GLN A 339 -10.98 28.20 5.14
N THR A 340 -11.27 29.38 5.68
CA THR A 340 -12.46 30.16 5.32
C THR A 340 -12.20 30.92 4.03
N GLY A 341 -12.98 30.64 2.97
CA GLY A 341 -12.98 31.42 1.74
C GLY A 341 -13.79 32.71 1.87
N PHE A 342 -13.76 33.56 0.83
CA PHE A 342 -14.41 34.88 0.83
C PHE A 342 -15.90 34.84 1.17
N SER A 343 -16.63 33.79 0.76
CA SER A 343 -18.07 33.60 1.04
C SER A 343 -18.37 33.07 2.46
N GLY A 344 -17.36 32.93 3.34
CA GLY A 344 -17.50 32.25 4.63
C GLY A 344 -17.56 30.72 4.52
N LYS A 345 -17.47 30.17 3.32
CA LYS A 345 -17.52 28.73 3.03
C LYS A 345 -16.12 28.11 2.98
N GLN A 346 -16.06 26.80 3.16
CA GLN A 346 -14.79 26.07 3.25
C GLN A 346 -14.02 26.05 1.92
N LEU A 347 -12.71 26.26 2.00
CA LEU A 347 -11.74 25.95 0.96
C LEU A 347 -10.75 24.91 1.50
N LEU A 348 -10.01 24.26 0.58
CA LEU A 348 -8.85 23.44 0.93
C LEU A 348 -7.87 24.23 1.85
N PRO A 349 -7.16 23.55 2.77
CA PRO A 349 -6.18 24.20 3.62
C PRO A 349 -5.00 24.72 2.78
N ALA A 350 -4.36 25.81 3.21
CA ALA A 350 -3.15 26.32 2.57
C ALA A 350 -1.96 25.33 2.73
N ASP A 351 -1.07 25.32 1.74
CA ASP A 351 0.25 24.68 1.84
C ASP A 351 1.35 25.73 2.03
N ASP A 352 1.88 25.80 3.25
CA ASP A 352 2.95 26.74 3.62
C ASP A 352 4.32 26.37 3.04
N ASN A 353 4.51 25.11 2.62
CA ASN A 353 5.80 24.54 2.26
C ASN A 353 5.94 24.18 0.76
N ASN A 354 5.00 24.61 -0.08
CA ASN A 354 5.02 24.28 -1.51
C ASN A 354 5.96 25.23 -2.29
N SER A 355 7.18 24.76 -2.60
CA SER A 355 8.18 25.47 -3.40
C SER A 355 7.74 25.80 -4.82
N ASP A 356 6.76 25.06 -5.33
CA ASP A 356 6.32 25.12 -6.73
C ASP A 356 5.14 26.09 -6.89
N CYS A 357 4.63 26.62 -5.78
CA CYS A 357 3.54 27.59 -5.77
C CYS A 357 3.98 28.95 -6.33
N ARG A 358 3.20 29.52 -7.24
CA ARG A 358 3.38 30.92 -7.64
C ARG A 358 3.03 31.83 -6.46
N LEU A 359 3.70 32.97 -6.32
CA LEU A 359 3.40 33.92 -5.23
C LEU A 359 2.42 35.00 -5.71
N ASN A 360 1.34 35.23 -4.95
CA ASN A 360 0.36 36.28 -5.23
C ASN A 360 -0.12 36.97 -3.95
N GLY A 361 0.70 37.87 -3.42
CA GLY A 361 0.44 38.59 -2.18
C GLY A 361 0.34 37.63 -0.98
N THR A 362 -0.82 37.59 -0.33
CA THR A 362 -1.11 36.73 0.82
C THR A 362 -1.73 35.38 0.47
N ASN A 363 -2.18 35.18 -0.77
CA ASN A 363 -2.82 33.93 -1.17
C ASN A 363 -1.77 32.84 -1.44
N LYS A 364 -2.08 31.60 -1.05
CA LYS A 364 -1.20 30.45 -1.12
C LYS A 364 -1.79 29.37 -2.02
N CYS A 365 -0.99 28.34 -2.29
CA CYS A 365 -1.49 27.11 -2.89
C CYS A 365 -2.23 26.26 -1.85
N PHE A 366 -3.02 25.32 -2.33
CA PHE A 366 -3.80 24.40 -1.52
C PHE A 366 -3.05 23.11 -1.19
N LYS A 367 -3.48 22.45 -0.13
CA LYS A 367 -2.97 21.17 0.35
C LYS A 367 -4.08 20.13 0.33
N SER A 368 -3.79 18.93 -0.16
CA SER A 368 -4.72 17.79 -0.20
C SER A 368 -3.95 16.48 0.04
N GLY A 369 -4.58 15.33 -0.25
CA GLY A 369 -3.94 14.02 -0.17
C GLY A 369 -2.76 13.85 -1.13
N GLU A 370 -2.75 14.61 -2.23
CA GLU A 370 -1.67 14.60 -3.21
C GLU A 370 -1.24 16.03 -3.63
N ARG A 371 -0.07 16.13 -4.28
CA ARG A 371 0.62 17.43 -4.51
C ARG A 371 0.16 18.18 -5.77
N ARG A 372 -0.40 17.48 -6.76
CA ARG A 372 -0.87 18.04 -8.03
C ARG A 372 -2.26 18.68 -7.91
N VAL A 373 -2.84 18.79 -6.72
CA VAL A 373 -4.08 19.56 -6.46
C VAL A 373 -4.03 21.01 -6.96
N ASN A 374 -2.84 21.58 -7.13
CA ASN A 374 -2.62 22.93 -7.69
C ASN A 374 -2.20 22.94 -9.16
N GLU A 375 -2.25 21.80 -9.85
CA GLU A 375 -1.84 21.68 -11.26
C GLU A 375 -2.58 22.73 -12.08
N HIS A 376 -3.91 22.74 -12.06
CA HIS A 376 -4.70 23.89 -12.53
C HIS A 376 -5.96 24.11 -11.69
N VAL A 377 -6.63 25.25 -11.90
CA VAL A 377 -7.78 25.66 -11.07
C VAL A 377 -8.97 24.69 -11.14
N GLY A 378 -9.12 23.95 -12.23
CA GLY A 378 -10.18 22.95 -12.38
C GLY A 378 -10.06 21.85 -11.33
N ILE A 379 -8.87 21.26 -11.19
CA ILE A 379 -8.57 20.21 -10.19
C ILE A 379 -8.69 20.75 -8.76
N ALA A 380 -8.12 21.92 -8.49
CA ALA A 380 -8.29 22.57 -7.18
C ALA A 380 -9.78 22.78 -6.83
N GLY A 381 -10.62 23.06 -7.82
CA GLY A 381 -12.08 23.16 -7.69
C GLY A 381 -12.74 21.81 -7.37
N VAL A 382 -12.41 20.75 -8.11
CA VAL A 382 -12.91 19.39 -7.88
C VAL A 382 -12.50 18.86 -6.50
N HIS A 383 -11.23 19.00 -6.09
CA HIS A 383 -10.79 18.65 -4.73
C HIS A 383 -11.53 19.46 -3.65
N THR A 384 -11.86 20.74 -3.92
CA THR A 384 -12.63 21.56 -2.98
C THR A 384 -14.07 21.05 -2.82
N LEU A 385 -14.74 20.62 -3.90
CA LEU A 385 -16.07 20.00 -3.82
C LEU A 385 -16.04 18.72 -2.96
N TRP A 386 -15.06 17.84 -3.18
CA TRP A 386 -14.99 16.57 -2.46
C TRP A 386 -14.56 16.69 -0.99
N LEU A 387 -13.71 17.67 -0.66
CA LEU A 387 -13.43 18.00 0.74
C LEU A 387 -14.68 18.55 1.46
N ARG A 388 -15.50 19.36 0.77
CA ARG A 388 -16.78 19.82 1.31
C ARG A 388 -17.75 18.65 1.50
N GLU A 389 -17.82 17.72 0.55
CA GLU A 389 -18.67 16.52 0.65
C GLU A 389 -18.30 15.67 1.87
N HIS A 390 -17.00 15.43 2.09
CA HIS A 390 -16.52 14.77 3.31
C HIS A 390 -16.99 15.50 4.58
N ASN A 391 -16.74 16.80 4.71
CA ASN A 391 -17.12 17.55 5.91
C ASN A 391 -18.65 17.64 6.11
N ARG A 392 -19.43 17.66 5.01
CA ARG A 392 -20.90 17.61 5.01
C ARG A 392 -21.41 16.27 5.53
N LEU A 393 -20.89 15.17 4.99
CA LEU A 393 -21.23 13.81 5.39
C LEU A 393 -20.82 13.52 6.85
N ALA A 394 -19.59 13.89 7.26
CA ALA A 394 -19.13 13.73 8.64
C ALA A 394 -20.04 14.47 9.63
N GLY A 395 -20.46 15.70 9.29
CA GLY A 395 -21.41 16.46 10.11
C GLY A 395 -22.80 15.81 10.23
N GLN A 396 -23.30 15.19 9.16
CA GLN A 396 -24.58 14.47 9.18
C GLN A 396 -24.47 13.14 9.94
N LEU A 397 -23.39 12.37 9.74
CA LEU A 397 -23.11 11.15 10.47
C LEU A 397 -22.95 11.40 11.98
N GLN A 398 -22.36 12.53 12.38
CA GLN A 398 -22.25 12.95 13.79
C GLN A 398 -23.61 13.28 14.41
N GLN A 399 -24.54 13.87 13.65
CA GLN A 399 -25.91 14.14 14.11
C GLN A 399 -26.72 12.84 14.24
N LEU A 400 -26.54 11.92 13.30
CA LEU A 400 -27.23 10.62 13.26
C LEU A 400 -26.68 9.63 14.30
N ASN A 401 -25.37 9.68 14.57
CA ASN A 401 -24.66 8.85 15.55
C ASN A 401 -23.88 9.73 16.56
N PRO A 402 -24.55 10.39 17.52
CA PRO A 402 -23.88 11.25 18.51
C PRO A 402 -22.88 10.53 19.43
N HIS A 403 -22.85 9.20 19.39
CA HIS A 403 -21.95 8.31 20.13
C HIS A 403 -20.69 7.89 19.33
N TRP A 404 -20.55 8.30 18.07
CA TRP A 404 -19.31 8.03 17.30
C TRP A 404 -18.24 9.10 17.60
N GLY A 405 -17.08 8.65 18.07
CA GLY A 405 -15.87 9.50 18.20
C GLY A 405 -15.22 9.82 16.84
N ASP A 406 -14.24 10.74 16.86
CA ASP A 406 -13.62 11.31 15.64
C ASP A 406 -13.15 10.25 14.63
N GLU A 407 -12.44 9.21 15.07
CA GLU A 407 -11.89 8.18 14.17
C GLU A 407 -13.00 7.40 13.45
N THR A 408 -14.11 7.10 14.12
CA THR A 408 -15.23 6.37 13.50
C THR A 408 -15.95 7.25 12.49
N LEU A 409 -16.19 8.52 12.84
CA LEU A 409 -16.74 9.52 11.91
C LEU A 409 -15.85 9.68 10.68
N PHE A 410 -14.54 9.85 10.86
CA PHE A 410 -13.59 10.02 9.78
C PHE A 410 -13.57 8.79 8.85
N GLN A 411 -13.45 7.57 9.40
CA GLN A 411 -13.31 6.36 8.58
C GLN A 411 -14.60 5.98 7.84
N GLU A 412 -15.78 6.09 8.47
CA GLU A 412 -17.04 5.87 7.75
C GLU A 412 -17.28 6.95 6.68
N THR A 413 -16.96 8.21 6.97
CA THR A 413 -17.05 9.28 5.97
C THR A 413 -16.11 9.04 4.79
N ARG A 414 -14.84 8.70 5.05
CA ARG A 414 -13.85 8.33 4.01
C ARG A 414 -14.36 7.16 3.17
N ARG A 415 -14.91 6.13 3.81
CA ARG A 415 -15.45 4.94 3.16
C ARG A 415 -16.66 5.25 2.27
N VAL A 416 -17.58 6.12 2.72
CA VAL A 416 -18.72 6.58 1.92
C VAL A 416 -18.24 7.42 0.73
N VAL A 417 -17.32 8.38 0.93
CA VAL A 417 -16.78 9.22 -0.16
C VAL A 417 -16.06 8.37 -1.22
N ALA A 418 -15.25 7.38 -0.81
CA ALA A 418 -14.63 6.44 -1.73
C ALA A 418 -15.69 5.63 -2.53
N ALA A 419 -16.77 5.20 -1.88
CA ALA A 419 -17.87 4.52 -2.56
C ALA A 419 -18.63 5.44 -3.54
N GLN A 420 -18.82 6.72 -3.23
CA GLN A 420 -19.39 7.70 -4.16
C GLN A 420 -18.52 7.89 -5.41
N ILE A 421 -17.19 8.03 -5.22
CA ILE A 421 -16.23 8.18 -6.32
C ILE A 421 -16.17 6.91 -7.18
N GLN A 422 -16.17 5.72 -6.57
CA GLN A 422 -16.29 4.45 -7.28
C GLN A 422 -17.59 4.35 -8.08
N HIS A 423 -18.73 4.70 -7.47
CA HIS A 423 -20.03 4.63 -8.13
C HIS A 423 -20.07 5.54 -9.35
N ILE A 424 -19.84 6.86 -9.18
CA ILE A 424 -19.83 7.86 -10.26
C ILE A 424 -18.87 7.47 -11.38
N THR A 425 -17.66 6.98 -11.04
CA THR A 425 -16.69 6.60 -12.07
C THR A 425 -17.24 5.48 -12.96
N TYR A 426 -17.83 4.44 -12.38
CA TYR A 426 -18.29 3.28 -13.15
C TYR A 426 -19.69 3.45 -13.76
N THR A 427 -20.55 4.34 -13.24
CA THR A 427 -21.89 4.60 -13.81
C THR A 427 -21.97 5.77 -14.77
N GLU A 428 -21.18 6.84 -14.57
CA GLU A 428 -21.26 8.06 -15.37
C GLU A 428 -20.04 8.25 -16.29
N PHE A 429 -18.83 8.07 -15.76
CA PHE A 429 -17.61 8.41 -16.50
C PHE A 429 -17.17 7.32 -17.49
N LEU A 430 -17.06 6.06 -17.04
CA LEU A 430 -16.58 4.96 -17.90
C LEU A 430 -17.49 4.69 -19.11
N PRO A 431 -18.83 4.75 -19.04
CA PRO A 431 -19.67 4.59 -20.22
C PRO A 431 -19.46 5.68 -21.27
N VAL A 432 -19.25 6.93 -20.85
CA VAL A 432 -18.93 8.05 -21.76
C VAL A 432 -17.56 7.87 -22.40
N VAL A 433 -16.53 7.50 -21.62
CA VAL A 433 -15.16 7.41 -22.13
C VAL A 433 -14.93 6.17 -23.00
N LEU A 434 -15.43 5.01 -22.58
CA LEU A 434 -15.11 3.71 -23.20
C LEU A 434 -16.18 3.22 -24.20
N GLY A 435 -17.36 3.83 -24.18
CA GLY A 435 -18.54 3.32 -24.87
C GLY A 435 -19.17 2.11 -24.17
N GLN A 436 -20.48 1.92 -24.38
CA GLN A 436 -21.27 0.88 -23.70
C GLN A 436 -20.75 -0.54 -24.00
N ASP A 437 -20.39 -0.82 -25.24
CA ASP A 437 -19.85 -2.13 -25.67
C ASP A 437 -18.58 -2.53 -24.91
N THR A 438 -17.70 -1.57 -24.60
CA THR A 438 -16.47 -1.83 -23.84
C THR A 438 -16.77 -2.05 -22.37
N VAL A 439 -17.69 -1.25 -21.81
CA VAL A 439 -18.19 -1.40 -20.43
C VAL A 439 -18.81 -2.78 -20.22
N ASP A 440 -19.57 -3.27 -21.20
CA ASP A 440 -20.23 -4.58 -21.13
C ASP A 440 -19.22 -5.72 -21.33
N ARG A 441 -18.35 -5.62 -22.33
CA ARG A 441 -17.28 -6.59 -22.62
C ARG A 441 -16.38 -6.84 -21.41
N TYR A 442 -16.03 -5.80 -20.66
CA TYR A 442 -15.21 -5.90 -19.45
C TYR A 442 -16.03 -6.06 -18.16
N GLY A 443 -17.36 -6.14 -18.23
CA GLY A 443 -18.22 -6.33 -17.06
C GLY A 443 -18.06 -5.21 -16.02
N LEU A 444 -18.03 -3.96 -16.48
CA LEU A 444 -17.79 -2.78 -15.64
C LEU A 444 -19.07 -2.22 -15.01
N GLN A 445 -20.26 -2.52 -15.56
CA GLN A 445 -21.54 -2.05 -14.99
C GLN A 445 -21.71 -2.45 -13.51
N PRO A 446 -21.95 -1.49 -12.60
CA PRO A 446 -22.38 -1.78 -11.22
C PRO A 446 -23.68 -2.59 -11.16
N GLN A 447 -23.91 -3.30 -10.06
CA GLN A 447 -25.17 -4.04 -9.87
C GLN A 447 -26.32 -3.07 -9.64
N ALA A 448 -27.48 -3.34 -10.25
CA ALA A 448 -28.69 -2.54 -10.05
C ALA A 448 -29.28 -2.71 -8.64
N SER A 449 -29.06 -3.86 -7.99
CA SER A 449 -29.52 -4.15 -6.62
C SER A 449 -28.64 -5.21 -5.97
N GLY A 450 -28.79 -5.40 -4.65
CA GLY A 450 -28.04 -6.41 -3.91
C GLY A 450 -26.53 -6.14 -3.83
N HIS A 451 -25.75 -7.20 -3.70
CA HIS A 451 -24.28 -7.19 -3.55
C HIS A 451 -23.58 -7.77 -4.79
N PHE A 452 -22.35 -7.32 -5.02
CA PHE A 452 -21.44 -7.91 -6.00
C PHE A 452 -20.66 -9.06 -5.37
N THR A 453 -20.59 -10.19 -6.06
CA THR A 453 -19.89 -11.42 -5.62
C THR A 453 -18.69 -11.75 -6.52
N GLY A 454 -18.24 -10.81 -7.35
CA GLY A 454 -17.20 -11.02 -8.34
C GLY A 454 -15.77 -10.68 -7.90
N TYR A 455 -15.54 -10.40 -6.61
CA TYR A 455 -14.18 -10.26 -6.08
C TYR A 455 -13.37 -11.54 -6.30
N ASP A 456 -12.16 -11.41 -6.83
CA ASP A 456 -11.22 -12.51 -7.05
C ASP A 456 -9.89 -12.19 -6.37
N ILE A 457 -9.53 -13.02 -5.39
CA ILE A 457 -8.30 -12.90 -4.61
C ILE A 457 -7.03 -13.16 -5.43
N ASN A 458 -7.14 -13.76 -6.62
CA ASN A 458 -6.01 -13.97 -7.52
C ASN A 458 -5.81 -12.77 -8.48
N MET A 459 -6.70 -11.78 -8.45
CA MET A 459 -6.64 -10.59 -9.31
C MET A 459 -5.77 -9.50 -8.69
N ASN A 460 -4.74 -9.07 -9.42
CA ASN A 460 -3.86 -7.98 -8.99
C ASN A 460 -4.42 -6.62 -9.41
N ALA A 461 -5.03 -5.90 -8.47
CA ALA A 461 -5.56 -4.54 -8.66
C ALA A 461 -4.49 -3.43 -8.69
N GLY A 462 -3.22 -3.75 -8.95
CA GLY A 462 -2.20 -2.74 -9.26
C GLY A 462 -2.50 -2.00 -10.57
N ILE A 463 -2.22 -0.70 -10.62
CA ILE A 463 -2.32 0.08 -11.87
C ILE A 463 -1.18 -0.33 -12.82
N ALA A 464 -1.52 -0.58 -14.08
CA ALA A 464 -0.56 -0.97 -15.11
C ALA A 464 0.27 0.23 -15.60
N ASN A 465 1.56 -0.01 -15.79
CA ASN A 465 2.54 1.00 -16.22
C ASN A 465 2.11 1.68 -17.54
N SER A 466 1.64 0.89 -18.51
CA SER A 466 1.11 1.39 -19.79
C SER A 466 -0.16 2.22 -19.68
N VAL A 467 -0.92 2.06 -18.59
CA VAL A 467 -2.13 2.85 -18.34
C VAL A 467 -1.76 4.17 -17.66
N ALA A 468 -0.93 4.12 -16.61
CA ALA A 468 -0.46 5.30 -15.89
C ALA A 468 0.44 6.22 -16.73
N ALA A 469 1.34 5.66 -17.55
CA ALA A 469 2.33 6.41 -18.32
C ALA A 469 1.93 6.70 -19.78
N ALA A 470 0.77 6.20 -20.25
CA ALA A 470 0.26 6.52 -21.59
C ALA A 470 -1.27 6.60 -21.66
N ALA A 471 -2.01 5.52 -21.40
CA ALA A 471 -3.44 5.47 -21.75
C ALA A 471 -4.31 6.50 -20.99
N MET A 472 -4.03 6.78 -19.71
CA MET A 472 -4.76 7.82 -18.95
C MET A 472 -4.48 9.24 -19.44
N TRP A 473 -3.40 9.47 -20.20
CA TRP A 473 -3.03 10.80 -20.71
C TRP A 473 -3.88 11.26 -21.91
N PHE A 474 -4.85 10.47 -22.38
CA PHE A 474 -5.86 10.93 -23.35
C PHE A 474 -6.53 12.25 -22.90
N ILE A 475 -6.69 12.44 -21.58
CA ILE A 475 -7.17 13.68 -20.94
C ILE A 475 -6.42 14.95 -21.40
N ALA A 476 -5.14 14.85 -21.79
CA ALA A 476 -4.35 15.98 -22.23
C ALA A 476 -4.88 16.60 -23.54
N SER A 477 -5.48 15.79 -24.42
CA SER A 477 -6.17 16.29 -25.62
C SER A 477 -7.46 17.04 -25.24
N LEU A 478 -8.22 16.53 -24.28
CA LEU A 478 -9.54 17.05 -23.87
C LEU A 478 -9.50 18.41 -23.16
N ILE A 479 -8.36 18.80 -22.57
CA ILE A 479 -8.24 20.05 -21.80
C ILE A 479 -8.39 21.26 -22.75
N PRO A 480 -9.32 22.21 -22.50
CA PRO A 480 -9.48 23.40 -23.32
C PRO A 480 -8.42 24.47 -23.00
N LYS A 481 -8.03 25.27 -23.99
CA LYS A 481 -7.08 26.40 -23.82
C LYS A 481 -7.57 27.49 -22.84
N THR A 482 -8.88 27.71 -22.79
CA THR A 482 -9.56 28.70 -21.94
C THR A 482 -10.76 28.09 -21.22
N LEU A 483 -11.01 28.55 -20.00
CA LEU A 483 -12.23 28.30 -19.25
C LEU A 483 -13.17 29.50 -19.43
N THR A 484 -14.39 29.24 -19.91
CA THR A 484 -15.44 30.26 -20.02
C THR A 484 -15.99 30.57 -18.63
N VAL A 485 -15.93 31.84 -18.22
CA VAL A 485 -16.41 32.28 -16.91
C VAL A 485 -17.87 32.69 -17.01
N PHE A 486 -18.70 32.18 -16.09
CA PHE A 486 -20.13 32.49 -15.99
C PHE A 486 -20.43 33.27 -14.71
N ASP A 487 -21.48 34.11 -14.74
CA ASP A 487 -22.04 34.73 -13.55
C ASP A 487 -23.05 33.83 -12.82
N SER A 488 -23.56 34.29 -11.68
CA SER A 488 -24.57 33.59 -10.89
C SER A 488 -25.94 33.45 -11.57
N ALA A 489 -26.16 34.09 -12.72
CA ALA A 489 -27.33 33.92 -13.57
C ALA A 489 -27.06 32.99 -14.77
N GLY A 490 -25.90 32.33 -14.82
CA GLY A 490 -25.50 31.43 -15.91
C GLY A 490 -25.11 32.14 -17.20
N ARG A 491 -24.87 33.46 -17.17
CA ARG A 491 -24.48 34.23 -18.36
C ARG A 491 -22.96 34.25 -18.49
N ARG A 492 -22.45 34.05 -19.71
CA ARG A 492 -21.02 34.18 -20.03
C ARG A 492 -20.57 35.62 -19.78
N VAL A 493 -19.58 35.80 -18.91
CA VAL A 493 -19.00 37.12 -18.57
C VAL A 493 -17.57 37.30 -19.08
N GLY A 494 -16.91 36.23 -19.54
CA GLY A 494 -15.59 36.30 -20.15
C GLY A 494 -14.93 34.93 -20.29
N GLU A 495 -13.63 34.93 -20.54
CA GLU A 495 -12.78 33.74 -20.56
C GLU A 495 -11.49 33.99 -19.77
N LYS A 496 -10.93 32.93 -19.18
CA LYS A 496 -9.59 32.94 -18.58
C LYS A 496 -8.77 31.77 -19.15
N SER A 497 -7.53 32.00 -19.53
CA SER A 497 -6.62 30.94 -19.99
C SER A 497 -6.19 30.03 -18.84
N ILE A 498 -6.17 28.71 -19.07
CA ILE A 498 -5.71 27.73 -18.07
C ILE A 498 -4.24 27.97 -17.71
N MET A 499 -3.43 28.47 -18.66
CA MET A 499 -2.02 28.88 -18.48
C MET A 499 -1.79 29.77 -17.24
N SER A 500 -2.73 30.69 -16.99
CA SER A 500 -2.67 31.64 -15.87
C SER A 500 -2.90 30.99 -14.50
N SER A 501 -3.50 29.79 -14.47
CA SER A 501 -3.88 29.08 -13.25
C SER A 501 -2.89 28.00 -12.80
N PHE A 502 -1.90 27.66 -13.63
CA PHE A 502 -0.87 26.68 -13.30
C PHE A 502 -0.13 27.06 -12.01
N TYR A 503 -0.20 26.20 -10.97
CA TYR A 503 0.31 26.48 -9.62
C TYR A 503 -0.13 27.84 -9.03
N ALA A 504 -1.31 28.32 -9.44
CA ALA A 504 -1.87 29.62 -9.12
C ALA A 504 -3.40 29.54 -8.92
N PRO A 505 -3.89 28.84 -7.88
CA PRO A 505 -5.31 28.55 -7.70
C PRO A 505 -6.12 29.75 -7.16
N PHE A 506 -5.61 30.98 -7.30
CA PHE A 506 -6.09 32.19 -6.63
C PHE A 506 -7.51 32.60 -7.00
N GLN A 507 -8.02 32.16 -8.15
CA GLN A 507 -9.42 32.35 -8.51
C GLN A 507 -10.39 31.71 -7.51
N LEU A 508 -10.01 30.64 -6.80
CA LEU A 508 -10.85 30.01 -5.78
C LEU A 508 -10.93 30.85 -4.48
N TYR A 509 -10.04 31.81 -4.28
CA TYR A 509 -10.10 32.79 -3.20
C TYR A 509 -11.04 33.98 -3.53
N GLU A 510 -11.42 34.17 -4.81
CA GLU A 510 -12.34 35.24 -5.22
C GLU A 510 -13.77 34.99 -4.71
N ALA A 511 -14.58 36.06 -4.62
CA ALA A 511 -16.02 35.95 -4.38
C ALA A 511 -16.69 35.06 -5.46
N GLY A 512 -17.34 33.98 -5.02
CA GLY A 512 -17.95 32.96 -5.90
C GLY A 512 -16.93 32.17 -6.72
N GLY A 513 -15.66 32.11 -6.31
CA GLY A 513 -14.56 31.50 -7.06
C GLY A 513 -14.81 30.03 -7.45
N LEU A 514 -15.24 29.21 -6.48
CA LEU A 514 -15.57 27.80 -6.72
C LEU A 514 -16.70 27.64 -7.74
N ASP A 515 -17.82 28.33 -7.53
CA ASP A 515 -18.98 28.25 -8.42
C ASP A 515 -18.65 28.70 -9.85
N LYS A 516 -17.86 29.77 -10.02
CA LYS A 516 -17.36 30.19 -11.34
C LYS A 516 -16.59 29.07 -12.03
N VAL A 517 -15.68 28.39 -11.31
CA VAL A 517 -14.87 27.28 -11.86
C VAL A 517 -15.74 26.07 -12.19
N VAL A 518 -16.68 25.69 -11.32
CA VAL A 518 -17.59 24.56 -11.56
C VAL A 518 -18.52 24.85 -12.73
N GLN A 519 -19.09 26.07 -12.82
CA GLN A 519 -19.87 26.50 -13.99
C GLN A 519 -19.03 26.52 -15.28
N SER A 520 -17.74 26.93 -15.21
CA SER A 520 -16.83 26.81 -16.35
C SER A 520 -16.70 25.37 -16.83
N LEU A 521 -16.52 24.41 -15.92
CA LEU A 521 -16.37 22.99 -16.24
C LEU A 521 -17.66 22.34 -16.77
N LEU A 522 -18.83 22.79 -16.31
CA LEU A 522 -20.16 22.29 -16.70
C LEU A 522 -20.69 22.82 -18.04
N HIS A 523 -20.11 23.90 -18.56
CA HIS A 523 -20.62 24.62 -19.74
C HIS A 523 -19.57 24.95 -20.80
N ALA A 524 -18.27 24.82 -20.51
CA ALA A 524 -17.26 24.83 -21.55
C ALA A 524 -17.17 23.42 -22.17
N PRO A 525 -17.17 23.29 -23.51
CA PRO A 525 -16.87 22.01 -24.14
C PRO A 525 -15.43 21.59 -23.84
N ALA A 526 -15.23 20.29 -23.68
CA ALA A 526 -13.92 19.69 -23.84
C ALA A 526 -13.47 19.83 -25.31
N GLN A 527 -12.17 19.73 -25.55
CA GLN A 527 -11.66 19.45 -26.89
C GLN A 527 -11.97 17.99 -27.27
N ARG A 528 -11.86 17.65 -28.54
CA ARG A 528 -11.98 16.25 -29.01
C ARG A 528 -10.80 15.41 -28.52
N GLU A 529 -11.03 14.12 -28.34
CA GLU A 529 -9.94 13.14 -28.35
C GLU A 529 -9.61 12.90 -29.82
N ASP A 530 -8.50 13.49 -30.25
CA ASP A 530 -7.82 13.22 -31.50
C ASP A 530 -6.32 13.51 -31.30
N GLN A 531 -5.52 13.39 -32.35
CA GLN A 531 -4.08 13.62 -32.24
C GLN A 531 -3.71 15.04 -31.78
N HIS A 532 -4.58 16.04 -31.91
CA HIS A 532 -4.26 17.43 -31.65
C HIS A 532 -4.24 17.73 -30.14
N ILE A 533 -3.30 18.57 -29.72
CA ILE A 533 -3.20 19.00 -28.33
C ILE A 533 -2.86 20.49 -28.32
N ASN A 534 -3.72 21.25 -27.65
CA ASN A 534 -3.71 22.71 -27.77
C ASN A 534 -2.39 23.35 -27.29
N ALA A 535 -2.05 24.53 -27.84
CA ALA A 535 -0.78 25.19 -27.58
C ALA A 535 -0.50 25.54 -26.10
N VAL A 536 -1.53 25.68 -25.26
CA VAL A 536 -1.31 25.92 -23.81
C VAL A 536 -0.66 24.69 -23.16
N ILE A 537 -0.95 23.49 -23.65
CA ILE A 537 -0.45 22.22 -23.15
C ILE A 537 0.83 21.76 -23.88
N THR A 538 0.96 22.04 -25.18
CA THR A 538 2.14 21.66 -25.99
C THR A 538 3.26 22.69 -26.07
N ASN A 539 3.08 23.93 -25.59
CA ASN A 539 4.13 24.96 -25.66
C ASN A 539 4.25 25.83 -24.39
N HIS A 540 3.19 25.92 -23.59
CA HIS A 540 3.07 26.88 -22.50
C HIS A 540 2.73 26.24 -21.14
N MET A 541 2.89 24.92 -20.99
CA MET A 541 2.55 24.23 -19.74
C MET A 541 3.47 24.74 -18.62
N PHE A 542 2.88 25.08 -17.47
CA PHE A 542 3.54 25.67 -16.32
C PHE A 542 4.31 26.99 -16.56
N GLN A 543 4.23 27.59 -17.75
CA GLN A 543 4.91 28.86 -18.05
C GLN A 543 4.34 30.01 -17.21
N ASP A 544 5.20 30.76 -16.53
CA ASP A 544 4.79 31.99 -15.85
C ASP A 544 4.83 33.18 -16.82
N SER A 545 3.65 33.75 -17.06
CA SER A 545 3.43 35.02 -17.77
C SER A 545 4.29 36.21 -17.29
N LYS A 546 4.80 36.18 -16.05
CA LYS A 546 5.63 37.24 -15.44
C LYS A 546 7.12 36.87 -15.35
N GLY A 547 7.47 35.59 -15.48
CA GLY A 547 8.78 35.05 -15.12
C GLY A 547 9.82 34.98 -16.25
N GLY A 548 9.42 35.22 -17.50
CA GLY A 548 10.34 35.34 -18.64
C GLY A 548 10.99 34.04 -19.16
N GLY A 549 10.61 32.87 -18.65
CA GLY A 549 11.03 31.56 -19.17
C GLY A 549 10.02 30.95 -20.16
N SER A 550 10.44 29.97 -20.95
CA SER A 550 9.57 29.18 -21.82
C SER A 550 8.75 28.14 -21.04
N GLY A 551 7.63 27.67 -21.61
CA GLY A 551 6.82 26.61 -21.01
C GLY A 551 7.33 25.20 -21.32
N LEU A 552 6.65 24.18 -20.80
CA LEU A 552 6.89 22.80 -21.19
C LEU A 552 5.87 22.35 -22.25
N ASP A 553 6.30 21.40 -23.08
CA ASP A 553 5.45 20.59 -23.94
C ASP A 553 5.06 19.30 -23.20
N LEU A 554 3.81 19.21 -22.71
CA LEU A 554 3.32 18.03 -21.98
C LEU A 554 3.30 16.78 -22.86
N ALA A 555 2.90 16.89 -24.12
CA ALA A 555 2.82 15.74 -25.01
C ALA A 555 4.22 15.15 -25.25
N ALA A 556 5.24 16.02 -25.38
CA ALA A 556 6.63 15.60 -25.43
C ALA A 556 7.10 14.97 -24.09
N GLN A 557 6.68 15.50 -22.93
CA GLN A 557 6.94 14.89 -21.62
C GLN A 557 6.35 13.47 -21.53
N VAL A 558 5.08 13.27 -21.93
CA VAL A 558 4.40 11.95 -21.87
C VAL A 558 5.04 10.93 -22.81
N ILE A 559 5.42 11.32 -24.04
CA ILE A 559 6.16 10.45 -24.96
C ILE A 559 7.53 10.06 -24.37
N GLN A 560 8.26 11.02 -23.80
CA GLN A 560 9.55 10.75 -23.15
C GLN A 560 9.39 9.84 -21.92
N HIS A 561 8.31 10.03 -21.16
CA HIS A 561 7.93 9.20 -20.00
C HIS A 561 7.67 7.75 -20.40
N GLY A 562 6.91 7.50 -21.46
CA GLY A 562 6.70 6.15 -21.99
C GLY A 562 7.99 5.44 -22.41
N ARG A 563 8.97 6.17 -22.95
CA ARG A 563 10.30 5.64 -23.33
C ARG A 563 11.19 5.35 -22.12
N ASP A 564 11.16 6.22 -21.11
CA ASP A 564 11.83 6.03 -19.81
C ASP A 564 11.25 4.84 -19.02
N HIS A 565 9.95 4.59 -19.19
CA HIS A 565 9.23 3.45 -18.60
C HIS A 565 9.45 2.12 -19.33
N GLY A 566 10.16 2.14 -20.47
CA GLY A 566 10.37 0.97 -21.31
C GLY A 566 9.05 0.39 -21.83
N LEU A 567 8.08 1.25 -22.19
CA LEU A 567 6.84 0.79 -22.81
C LEU A 567 7.12 0.27 -24.22
N PRO A 568 6.66 -0.96 -24.58
CA PRO A 568 6.69 -1.44 -25.95
C PRO A 568 5.97 -0.49 -26.93
N GLY A 569 6.39 -0.55 -28.20
CA GLY A 569 5.75 0.25 -29.27
C GLY A 569 4.26 -0.05 -29.44
N TYR A 570 3.51 0.94 -29.90
CA TYR A 570 2.05 0.91 -30.08
C TYR A 570 1.52 -0.35 -30.79
N THR A 571 2.23 -0.85 -31.81
CA THR A 571 1.79 -2.03 -32.58
C THR A 571 1.74 -3.32 -31.76
N LYS A 572 2.58 -3.47 -30.72
CA LYS A 572 2.52 -4.59 -29.78
C LYS A 572 1.31 -4.49 -28.84
N TRP A 573 0.88 -3.28 -28.52
CA TRP A 573 -0.33 -3.06 -27.71
C TRP A 573 -1.61 -3.36 -28.49
N ARG A 574 -1.66 -3.04 -29.79
CA ARG A 574 -2.73 -3.54 -30.68
C ARG A 574 -2.83 -5.06 -30.67
N GLN A 575 -1.70 -5.75 -30.84
CA GLN A 575 -1.65 -7.22 -30.80
C GLN A 575 -2.10 -7.79 -29.45
N PHE A 576 -1.67 -7.21 -28.32
CA PHE A 576 -2.12 -7.56 -26.96
C PHE A 576 -3.64 -7.40 -26.77
N CYS A 577 -4.24 -6.42 -27.46
CA CYS A 577 -5.67 -6.17 -27.48
C CYS A 577 -6.45 -7.02 -28.49
N GLY A 578 -5.79 -7.93 -29.22
CA GLY A 578 -6.42 -8.76 -30.26
C GLY A 578 -6.82 -7.98 -31.52
N LEU A 579 -6.27 -6.79 -31.72
CA LEU A 579 -6.54 -5.93 -32.88
C LEU A 579 -5.65 -6.32 -34.08
N PRO A 580 -6.05 -5.95 -35.32
CA PRO A 580 -5.25 -6.22 -36.52
C PRO A 580 -3.79 -5.77 -36.39
N ALA A 581 -2.87 -6.64 -36.82
CA ALA A 581 -1.44 -6.41 -36.78
C ALA A 581 -1.01 -5.35 -37.80
N VAL A 582 -0.12 -4.45 -37.37
CA VAL A 582 0.38 -3.33 -38.16
C VAL A 582 1.87 -3.56 -38.43
N ASN A 583 2.23 -3.68 -39.70
CA ASN A 583 3.60 -3.89 -40.18
C ASN A 583 4.14 -2.66 -40.94
N LYS A 584 3.26 -1.93 -41.62
CA LYS A 584 3.54 -0.71 -42.37
C LYS A 584 2.51 0.37 -42.05
N PHE A 585 2.83 1.64 -42.32
CA PHE A 585 1.92 2.76 -42.02
C PHE A 585 0.57 2.66 -42.74
N GLN A 586 0.52 2.04 -43.93
CA GLN A 586 -0.74 1.82 -44.66
C GLN A 586 -1.71 0.87 -43.95
N ASP A 587 -1.25 0.05 -43.00
CA ASP A 587 -2.14 -0.83 -42.22
C ASP A 587 -2.94 -0.05 -41.15
N LEU A 588 -2.71 1.26 -41.02
CA LEU A 588 -3.39 2.14 -40.06
C LEU A 588 -4.56 2.93 -40.66
N THR A 589 -4.76 2.94 -41.99
CA THR A 589 -5.79 3.77 -42.65
C THR A 589 -7.23 3.39 -42.30
N ASP A 590 -7.43 2.18 -41.78
CA ASP A 590 -8.75 1.68 -41.35
C ASP A 590 -9.11 2.14 -39.92
N VAL A 591 -8.14 2.69 -39.18
CA VAL A 591 -8.26 3.07 -37.76
C VAL A 591 -7.73 4.46 -37.42
N MET A 592 -7.15 5.18 -38.38
CA MET A 592 -6.60 6.54 -38.27
C MET A 592 -6.92 7.31 -39.55
N SER A 593 -7.02 8.64 -39.47
CA SER A 593 -7.21 9.46 -40.67
C SER A 593 -5.97 9.43 -41.59
N PRO A 594 -6.13 9.53 -42.93
CA PRO A 594 -5.02 9.54 -43.88
C PRO A 594 -3.97 10.63 -43.59
N GLU A 595 -4.41 11.77 -43.07
CA GLU A 595 -3.56 12.89 -42.66
C GLU A 595 -2.62 12.49 -41.51
N VAL A 596 -3.16 11.82 -40.49
CA VAL A 596 -2.40 11.33 -39.34
C VAL A 596 -1.42 10.25 -39.74
N VAL A 597 -1.83 9.28 -40.57
CA VAL A 597 -0.94 8.25 -41.11
C VAL A 597 0.22 8.89 -41.89
N THR A 598 -0.04 9.97 -42.63
CA THR A 598 0.98 10.73 -43.35
C THR A 598 1.95 11.44 -42.40
N SER A 599 1.45 12.09 -41.34
CA SER A 599 2.29 12.71 -40.30
C SER A 599 3.14 11.69 -39.53
N LEU A 600 2.59 10.52 -39.20
CA LEU A 600 3.33 9.44 -38.54
C LEU A 600 4.45 8.90 -39.43
N ASN A 601 4.18 8.64 -40.71
CA ASN A 601 5.16 8.20 -41.71
C ASN A 601 6.25 9.26 -42.01
N LYS A 602 5.97 10.54 -41.72
CA LYS A 602 6.95 11.64 -41.85
C LYS A 602 7.96 11.70 -40.70
N VAL A 603 7.57 11.28 -39.49
CA VAL A 603 8.41 11.42 -38.27
C VAL A 603 8.99 10.10 -37.75
N TYR A 604 8.26 8.98 -37.88
CA TYR A 604 8.73 7.65 -37.51
C TYR A 604 9.30 6.91 -38.72
N ARG A 605 10.36 6.12 -38.52
CA ARG A 605 10.97 5.33 -39.59
C ARG A 605 10.16 4.08 -39.94
N ASN A 606 9.57 3.42 -38.94
CA ASN A 606 8.71 2.24 -39.11
C ASN A 606 7.46 2.38 -38.22
N ALA A 607 6.36 1.75 -38.61
CA ALA A 607 5.13 1.77 -37.82
C ALA A 607 5.30 1.12 -36.43
N SER A 608 6.24 0.17 -36.28
CA SER A 608 6.63 -0.42 -34.99
C SER A 608 7.28 0.54 -34.01
N ASP A 609 7.83 1.66 -34.50
CA ASP A 609 8.56 2.62 -33.68
C ASP A 609 7.61 3.60 -32.95
N ILE A 610 6.34 3.68 -33.36
CA ILE A 610 5.32 4.57 -32.79
C ILE A 610 5.17 4.36 -31.28
N ASP A 611 5.25 5.44 -30.50
CA ASP A 611 5.06 5.42 -29.05
C ASP A 611 3.59 5.18 -28.69
N LEU A 612 3.29 4.42 -27.61
CA LEU A 612 1.92 4.04 -27.24
C LEU A 612 0.97 5.24 -27.09
N PHE A 613 1.44 6.34 -26.46
CA PHE A 613 0.63 7.54 -26.30
C PHE A 613 0.20 8.14 -27.65
N THR A 614 1.18 8.45 -28.51
CA THR A 614 0.94 8.99 -29.85
C THR A 614 0.10 8.07 -30.72
N GLY A 615 0.35 6.76 -30.67
CA GLY A 615 -0.39 5.79 -31.47
C GLY A 615 -1.83 5.56 -31.00
N GLY A 616 -2.08 5.54 -29.69
CA GLY A 616 -3.43 5.36 -29.15
C GLY A 616 -4.32 6.59 -29.31
N LEU A 617 -3.78 7.79 -29.08
CA LEU A 617 -4.48 9.07 -29.25
C LEU A 617 -4.74 9.43 -30.73
N ALA A 618 -4.02 8.78 -31.65
CA ALA A 618 -4.21 8.92 -33.09
C ALA A 618 -5.31 8.01 -33.67
N GLU A 619 -5.84 7.06 -32.89
CA GLU A 619 -6.91 6.18 -33.33
C GLU A 619 -8.25 6.94 -33.40
N LEU A 620 -9.10 6.57 -34.37
CA LEU A 620 -10.48 7.02 -34.40
C LEU A 620 -11.24 6.44 -33.19
N PRO A 621 -12.01 7.26 -32.43
CA PRO A 621 -12.83 6.78 -31.32
C PRO A 621 -13.82 5.69 -31.71
N LEU A 622 -14.10 4.77 -30.78
CA LEU A 622 -15.18 3.80 -30.94
C LEU A 622 -16.56 4.50 -30.94
N GLU A 623 -17.56 3.86 -31.53
CA GLU A 623 -18.93 4.39 -31.56
C GLU A 623 -19.47 4.57 -30.12
N GLY A 624 -19.92 5.79 -29.81
CA GLY A 624 -20.38 6.15 -28.46
C GLY A 624 -19.29 6.25 -27.40
N ALA A 625 -18.00 6.18 -27.77
CA ALA A 625 -16.86 6.33 -26.87
C ALA A 625 -16.11 7.66 -27.13
N VAL A 626 -15.23 8.03 -26.19
CA VAL A 626 -14.27 9.11 -26.38
C VAL A 626 -12.95 8.61 -26.96
N VAL A 627 -12.52 7.38 -26.62
CA VAL A 627 -11.19 6.86 -27.01
C VAL A 627 -11.23 5.78 -28.08
N GLY A 628 -10.11 5.64 -28.81
CA GLY A 628 -9.89 4.56 -29.78
C GLY A 628 -9.77 3.14 -29.18
N PRO A 629 -9.83 2.08 -30.01
CA PRO A 629 -9.88 0.68 -29.59
C PRO A 629 -8.72 0.20 -28.69
N THR A 630 -7.50 0.71 -28.87
CA THR A 630 -6.34 0.34 -28.04
C THR A 630 -6.45 0.94 -26.64
N PHE A 631 -6.81 2.22 -26.51
CA PHE A 631 -7.05 2.83 -25.21
C PHE A 631 -8.30 2.27 -24.53
N ALA A 632 -9.40 2.04 -25.26
CA ALA A 632 -10.59 1.37 -24.74
C ALA A 632 -10.27 -0.03 -24.17
N CYS A 633 -9.43 -0.80 -24.86
CA CYS A 633 -8.92 -2.08 -24.36
C CYS A 633 -8.09 -1.96 -23.07
N LEU A 634 -7.11 -1.04 -23.03
CA LEU A 634 -6.20 -0.90 -21.89
C LEU A 634 -6.92 -0.35 -20.65
N LEU A 635 -7.74 0.69 -20.82
CA LEU A 635 -8.53 1.29 -19.75
C LEU A 635 -9.61 0.32 -19.26
N GLY A 636 -10.38 -0.30 -20.16
CA GLY A 636 -11.41 -1.27 -19.81
C GLY A 636 -10.85 -2.46 -19.01
N ARG A 637 -9.68 -2.98 -19.41
CA ARG A 637 -8.98 -4.02 -18.65
C ARG A 637 -8.50 -3.53 -17.28
N GLN A 638 -8.00 -2.30 -17.18
CA GLN A 638 -7.58 -1.75 -15.89
C GLN A 638 -8.74 -1.59 -14.91
N PHE A 639 -9.86 -1.01 -15.33
CA PHE A 639 -11.03 -0.88 -14.46
C PHE A 639 -11.66 -2.24 -14.13
N HIS A 640 -11.55 -3.25 -15.00
CA HIS A 640 -11.89 -4.63 -14.64
C HIS A 640 -11.05 -5.15 -13.46
N TYR A 641 -9.74 -4.92 -13.50
CA TYR A 641 -8.80 -5.36 -12.45
C TYR A 641 -9.06 -4.60 -11.14
N LEU A 642 -9.32 -3.29 -11.21
CA LEU A 642 -9.64 -2.47 -10.05
C LEU A 642 -10.96 -2.87 -9.39
N ARG A 643 -12.01 -3.19 -10.17
CA ARG A 643 -13.29 -3.68 -9.61
C ARG A 643 -13.16 -5.05 -8.96
N ARG A 644 -12.48 -5.99 -9.62
CA ARG A 644 -12.48 -7.41 -9.19
C ARG A 644 -11.36 -7.76 -8.21
N GLY A 645 -10.23 -7.05 -8.22
CA GLY A 645 -9.12 -7.26 -7.29
C GLY A 645 -9.17 -6.39 -6.03
N ASP A 646 -10.14 -5.49 -5.89
CA ASP A 646 -10.34 -4.68 -4.69
C ASP A 646 -11.32 -5.35 -3.71
N ARG A 647 -10.79 -5.81 -2.57
CA ARG A 647 -11.55 -6.43 -1.48
C ARG A 647 -12.61 -5.48 -0.89
N TYR A 648 -12.36 -4.19 -0.96
CA TYR A 648 -13.21 -3.12 -0.44
C TYR A 648 -14.01 -2.41 -1.54
N TRP A 649 -14.11 -2.96 -2.76
CA TRP A 649 -15.04 -2.47 -3.78
C TRP A 649 -16.44 -2.33 -3.16
N TYR A 650 -17.08 -1.17 -3.33
CA TYR A 650 -18.20 -0.79 -2.45
C TYR A 650 -19.36 -1.80 -2.47
N GLU A 651 -19.61 -2.49 -3.58
CA GLU A 651 -20.70 -3.47 -3.68
C GLU A 651 -20.41 -4.85 -3.06
N ASN A 652 -19.16 -5.14 -2.66
CA ASN A 652 -18.76 -6.47 -2.19
C ASN A 652 -19.52 -6.91 -0.94
N ASP A 653 -19.91 -8.19 -0.88
CA ASP A 653 -20.31 -8.83 0.38
C ASP A 653 -19.14 -9.57 1.04
N LEU A 654 -18.19 -8.81 1.56
CA LEU A 654 -17.04 -9.31 2.33
C LEU A 654 -17.00 -8.65 3.72
N PRO A 655 -17.66 -9.23 4.74
CA PRO A 655 -17.61 -8.72 6.11
C PRO A 655 -16.18 -8.74 6.69
N PRO A 656 -15.82 -7.80 7.59
CA PRO A 656 -16.66 -6.72 8.14
C PRO A 656 -16.73 -5.47 7.23
N SER A 657 -16.18 -5.52 6.01
CA SER A 657 -16.08 -4.39 5.07
C SER A 657 -17.31 -4.17 4.16
N SER A 658 -18.27 -5.10 4.08
CA SER A 658 -19.52 -4.95 3.31
C SER A 658 -20.31 -3.70 3.74
N PHE A 659 -20.89 -2.97 2.80
CA PHE A 659 -22.05 -2.11 3.10
C PHE A 659 -23.31 -2.98 3.22
N THR A 660 -24.32 -2.52 3.98
CA THR A 660 -25.62 -3.20 4.00
C THR A 660 -26.38 -2.95 2.69
N ARG A 661 -27.46 -3.71 2.43
CA ARG A 661 -28.24 -3.54 1.18
C ARG A 661 -28.92 -2.17 1.13
N GLU A 662 -29.35 -1.68 2.27
CA GLU A 662 -29.96 -0.37 2.48
C GLU A 662 -28.93 0.73 2.17
N GLN A 663 -27.72 0.60 2.72
CA GLN A 663 -26.60 1.52 2.42
C GLN A 663 -26.23 1.53 0.93
N LEU A 664 -26.19 0.36 0.28
CA LEU A 664 -25.94 0.26 -1.16
C LEU A 664 -27.05 0.90 -2.01
N ASN A 665 -28.31 0.77 -1.61
CA ASN A 665 -29.44 1.41 -2.30
C ASN A 665 -29.38 2.94 -2.22
N GLU A 666 -28.76 3.50 -1.17
CA GLU A 666 -28.54 4.95 -1.05
C GLU A 666 -27.32 5.42 -1.83
N ILE A 667 -26.19 4.69 -1.80
CA ILE A 667 -25.00 4.98 -2.63
C ILE A 667 -25.38 4.99 -4.13
N ARG A 668 -26.24 4.05 -4.57
CA ARG A 668 -26.76 3.95 -5.95
C ARG A 668 -27.63 5.13 -6.42
N LYS A 669 -27.93 6.11 -5.57
CA LYS A 669 -28.63 7.35 -5.94
C LYS A 669 -27.67 8.51 -6.18
N VAL A 670 -26.40 8.38 -5.81
CA VAL A 670 -25.42 9.46 -5.88
C VAL A 670 -25.01 9.70 -7.32
N SER A 671 -25.00 10.97 -7.73
CA SER A 671 -24.46 11.42 -9.01
C SER A 671 -23.48 12.57 -8.83
N LEU A 672 -22.63 12.84 -9.81
CA LEU A 672 -21.74 14.00 -9.74
C LEU A 672 -22.52 15.33 -9.74
N ALA A 673 -23.66 15.36 -10.43
CA ALA A 673 -24.65 16.45 -10.34
C ALA A 673 -25.11 16.70 -8.89
N ARG A 674 -25.38 15.65 -8.12
CA ARG A 674 -25.79 15.75 -6.70
C ARG A 674 -24.67 16.32 -5.84
N VAL A 675 -23.44 15.81 -6.00
CA VAL A 675 -22.26 16.27 -5.24
C VAL A 675 -22.00 17.75 -5.51
N ILE A 676 -22.14 18.22 -6.76
CA ILE A 676 -22.07 19.65 -7.10
C ILE A 676 -23.18 20.45 -6.39
N CYS A 677 -24.44 20.03 -6.53
CA CYS A 677 -25.58 20.70 -5.90
C CYS A 677 -25.49 20.82 -4.36
N ASP A 678 -24.86 19.86 -3.67
CA ASP A 678 -24.73 19.89 -2.21
C ASP A 678 -23.51 20.68 -1.71
N ASN A 679 -22.51 20.93 -2.57
CA ASN A 679 -21.21 21.48 -2.17
C ASN A 679 -20.82 22.81 -2.83
N SER A 680 -21.56 23.28 -3.85
CA SER A 680 -21.47 24.64 -4.38
C SER A 680 -22.16 25.69 -3.49
N ASP A 681 -21.88 26.98 -3.72
CA ASP A 681 -22.40 28.08 -2.90
C ASP A 681 -23.77 28.60 -3.41
N GLY A 682 -24.00 28.58 -4.72
CA GLY A 682 -25.14 29.20 -5.41
C GLY A 682 -25.65 28.47 -6.66
N ILE A 683 -25.06 27.32 -7.04
CA ILE A 683 -25.58 26.46 -8.11
C ILE A 683 -26.90 25.80 -7.66
N LYS A 684 -28.02 26.22 -8.28
CA LYS A 684 -29.39 25.74 -7.96
C LYS A 684 -30.00 24.82 -9.02
N GLN A 685 -29.38 24.77 -10.21
CA GLN A 685 -29.75 23.88 -11.30
C GLN A 685 -28.48 23.36 -11.97
N VAL A 686 -28.52 22.11 -12.43
CA VAL A 686 -27.44 21.45 -13.17
C VAL A 686 -28.05 20.36 -14.05
N GLN A 687 -27.39 19.97 -15.14
CA GLN A 687 -27.79 18.84 -15.95
C GLN A 687 -27.51 17.51 -15.21
N PRO A 688 -28.37 16.47 -15.29
CA PRO A 688 -28.16 15.19 -14.61
C PRO A 688 -26.84 14.48 -15.01
N SER A 689 -26.51 14.47 -16.30
CA SER A 689 -25.28 13.88 -16.84
C SER A 689 -24.26 14.99 -17.11
N VAL A 690 -23.46 15.34 -16.10
CA VAL A 690 -22.57 16.51 -16.13
C VAL A 690 -21.43 16.43 -17.14
N PHE A 691 -21.01 15.22 -17.51
CA PHE A 691 -19.99 15.00 -18.55
C PHE A 691 -20.48 15.36 -19.96
N LEU A 692 -21.80 15.40 -20.16
CA LEU A 692 -22.43 15.69 -21.45
C LEU A 692 -23.00 17.11 -21.50
N ASP A 693 -23.11 17.67 -22.70
CA ASP A 693 -23.81 18.94 -22.91
C ASP A 693 -25.28 18.83 -22.49
N LYS A 694 -25.88 19.97 -22.18
CA LYS A 694 -27.31 20.07 -21.88
C LYS A 694 -28.13 19.82 -23.15
N ASP A 695 -29.11 18.93 -23.05
CA ASP A 695 -30.09 18.69 -24.12
C ASP A 695 -31.50 18.97 -23.56
N PRO A 696 -32.39 19.70 -24.27
CA PRO A 696 -33.72 20.03 -23.77
C PRO A 696 -34.62 18.84 -23.38
N PHE A 697 -34.31 17.63 -23.85
CA PHE A 697 -35.12 16.42 -23.65
C PHE A 697 -34.38 15.34 -22.85
N LEU A 698 -33.11 15.09 -23.16
CA LEU A 698 -32.32 13.97 -22.61
C LEU A 698 -31.42 14.38 -21.44
N ASN A 699 -30.99 15.64 -21.35
CA ASN A 699 -30.05 16.12 -20.33
C ASN A 699 -30.35 17.57 -19.92
N ALA A 700 -31.62 17.88 -19.66
CA ALA A 700 -32.05 19.24 -19.40
C ALA A 700 -31.56 19.75 -18.03
N MET A 701 -31.48 21.08 -17.84
CA MET A 701 -31.14 21.66 -16.55
C MET A 701 -32.22 21.34 -15.51
N MET A 702 -31.88 20.55 -14.49
CA MET A 702 -32.79 20.12 -13.44
C MET A 702 -32.53 20.87 -12.13
N SER A 703 -33.56 21.08 -11.32
CA SER A 703 -33.42 21.70 -10.00
C SER A 703 -32.65 20.79 -9.03
N CYS A 704 -31.68 21.37 -8.31
CA CYS A 704 -30.98 20.74 -7.19
C CYS A 704 -31.90 20.36 -6.00
N SER A 705 -33.17 20.76 -6.03
CA SER A 705 -34.21 20.39 -5.05
C SER A 705 -35.32 19.50 -5.65
N GLY A 706 -35.22 19.12 -6.93
CA GLY A 706 -36.17 18.22 -7.59
C GLY A 706 -35.84 16.74 -7.40
N GLU A 707 -36.75 15.86 -7.83
CA GLU A 707 -36.64 14.40 -7.64
C GLU A 707 -35.65 13.71 -8.59
N VAL A 708 -35.25 14.37 -9.68
CA VAL A 708 -34.30 13.82 -10.68
C VAL A 708 -32.88 13.75 -10.10
N ILE A 709 -32.40 14.82 -9.48
CA ILE A 709 -31.07 14.88 -8.84
C ILE A 709 -31.20 14.41 -7.39
N ARG A 710 -31.42 13.10 -7.24
CA ARG A 710 -31.73 12.42 -5.97
C ARG A 710 -30.69 12.68 -4.90
N ARG A 711 -31.15 12.80 -3.64
CA ARG A 711 -30.29 12.85 -2.45
C ARG A 711 -30.09 11.45 -1.89
N MET A 712 -28.88 11.20 -1.40
CA MET A 712 -28.55 10.04 -0.59
C MET A 712 -29.11 10.24 0.82
N ASP A 713 -29.91 9.30 1.32
CA ASP A 713 -30.32 9.26 2.71
C ASP A 713 -29.23 8.56 3.55
N LEU A 714 -28.81 9.18 4.64
CA LEU A 714 -27.83 8.59 5.55
C LEU A 714 -28.46 7.77 6.67
N THR A 715 -29.79 7.75 6.80
CA THR A 715 -30.50 6.97 7.84
C THR A 715 -30.03 5.50 7.96
N PRO A 716 -29.66 4.77 6.88
CA PRO A 716 -29.07 3.43 6.99
C PRO A 716 -27.67 3.32 7.64
N TRP A 717 -27.01 4.44 7.95
CA TRP A 717 -25.80 4.50 8.78
C TRP A 717 -26.11 4.77 10.25
N GLY A 718 -27.39 4.91 10.62
CA GLY A 718 -27.82 5.02 11.99
C GLY A 718 -27.56 3.72 12.75
N THR A 719 -26.73 3.78 13.78
CA THR A 719 -26.44 2.66 14.67
C THR A 719 -27.11 2.89 16.01
N THR A 720 -27.65 1.82 16.60
CA THR A 720 -28.00 1.84 18.03
C THR A 720 -26.75 2.15 18.83
N ASN A 721 -26.84 3.10 19.78
CA ASN A 721 -25.73 3.45 20.67
C ASN A 721 -25.17 2.15 21.30
N PRO A 722 -23.93 1.72 20.96
CA PRO A 722 -23.35 0.52 21.53
C PRO A 722 -23.17 0.75 23.04
N HIS A 723 -23.42 -0.28 23.85
CA HIS A 723 -23.31 -0.17 25.30
C HIS A 723 -21.90 0.21 25.79
N PHE A 724 -20.88 0.21 24.93
CA PHE A 724 -19.52 0.59 25.32
C PHE A 724 -18.67 1.03 24.11
N VAL A 725 -17.91 2.12 24.26
CA VAL A 725 -16.88 2.58 23.31
C VAL A 725 -15.63 2.97 24.12
N VAL A 726 -14.46 2.55 23.65
CA VAL A 726 -13.16 2.88 24.26
C VAL A 726 -12.49 3.99 23.47
N SER A 727 -12.08 5.08 24.12
CA SER A 727 -11.36 6.17 23.45
C SER A 727 -9.92 5.76 23.10
N GLY A 728 -9.42 6.26 21.96
CA GLY A 728 -8.05 5.98 21.51
C GLY A 728 -6.97 6.54 22.46
N THR A 729 -7.27 7.62 23.18
CA THR A 729 -6.38 8.21 24.19
C THR A 729 -6.24 7.32 25.42
N LEU A 730 -7.35 6.80 25.95
CA LEU A 730 -7.36 5.87 27.07
C LEU A 730 -6.68 4.54 26.72
N LEU A 731 -6.85 4.08 25.48
CA LEU A 731 -6.16 2.92 24.92
C LEU A 731 -4.64 3.13 24.88
N ALA A 732 -4.19 4.26 24.33
CA ALA A 732 -2.78 4.62 24.25
C ALA A 732 -2.13 4.74 25.64
N ASP A 733 -2.78 5.42 26.61
CA ASP A 733 -2.27 5.55 27.97
C ASP A 733 -2.25 4.19 28.71
N SER A 734 -3.28 3.36 28.55
CA SER A 734 -3.35 2.04 29.19
C SER A 734 -2.24 1.11 28.71
N VAL A 735 -1.98 1.08 27.40
CA VAL A 735 -0.87 0.31 26.82
C VAL A 735 0.49 0.90 27.22
N ALA A 736 0.66 2.22 27.20
CA ALA A 736 1.89 2.87 27.59
C ALA A 736 2.24 2.63 29.07
N ARG A 737 1.24 2.53 29.96
CA ARG A 737 1.42 2.15 31.37
C ARG A 737 1.68 0.66 31.53
N ALA A 738 0.95 -0.19 30.82
CA ALA A 738 1.20 -1.63 30.81
C ALA A 738 2.64 -1.97 30.40
N LYS A 739 3.19 -1.31 29.38
CA LYS A 739 4.63 -1.42 29.01
C LYS A 739 5.57 -1.05 30.17
N ARG A 740 5.25 -0.01 30.95
CA ARG A 740 6.04 0.39 32.13
C ARG A 740 5.94 -0.62 33.28
N ASP A 741 4.76 -1.18 33.52
CA ASP A 741 4.56 -2.14 34.62
C ASP A 741 5.17 -3.51 34.28
N VAL A 742 5.13 -3.96 33.01
CA VAL A 742 5.93 -5.10 32.52
C VAL A 742 7.43 -4.86 32.67
N HIS A 743 7.92 -3.65 32.36
CA HIS A 743 9.34 -3.33 32.54
C HIS A 743 9.80 -3.44 34.00
N LYS A 744 8.94 -3.06 34.98
CA LYS A 744 9.25 -3.27 36.41
C LYS A 744 9.34 -4.74 36.80
N ILE A 745 8.49 -5.61 36.22
CA ILE A 745 8.55 -7.05 36.48
C ILE A 745 9.86 -7.61 35.95
N LEU A 746 10.25 -7.27 34.71
CA LEU A 746 11.52 -7.67 34.12
C LEU A 746 12.73 -7.16 34.94
N GLN A 747 12.65 -5.97 35.52
CA GLN A 747 13.65 -5.46 36.47
C GLN A 747 13.69 -6.29 37.77
N GLN A 748 12.54 -6.60 38.38
CA GLN A 748 12.47 -7.44 39.59
C GLN A 748 12.99 -8.86 39.34
N GLU A 749 12.72 -9.44 38.18
CA GLU A 749 13.27 -10.74 37.77
C GLU A 749 14.80 -10.68 37.59
N MET A 750 15.32 -9.58 37.03
CA MET A 750 16.76 -9.32 36.95
C MET A 750 17.38 -9.20 38.35
N ASP A 751 16.76 -8.47 39.27
CA ASP A 751 17.22 -8.31 40.65
C ASP A 751 17.24 -9.66 41.40
N LEU A 752 16.18 -10.47 41.26
CA LEU A 752 16.11 -11.80 41.86
C LEU A 752 17.20 -12.72 41.31
N TRP A 753 17.49 -12.65 40.00
CA TRP A 753 18.57 -13.40 39.37
C TRP A 753 19.96 -12.94 39.86
N GLN A 754 20.24 -11.63 39.87
CA GLN A 754 21.51 -11.06 40.36
C GLN A 754 21.76 -11.43 41.82
N ASN A 755 20.72 -11.42 42.65
CA ASN A 755 20.79 -11.79 44.07
C ASN A 755 20.73 -13.30 44.33
N ARG A 756 20.82 -14.15 43.30
CA ARG A 756 20.74 -15.63 43.37
C ARG A 756 19.48 -16.18 44.07
N ARG A 757 18.37 -15.44 44.04
CA ARG A 757 17.06 -15.86 44.58
C ARG A 757 16.25 -16.62 43.54
N ILE A 758 16.88 -17.66 43.01
CA ILE A 758 16.34 -18.52 41.94
C ILE A 758 16.26 -19.96 42.43
N ALA A 759 15.26 -20.70 41.98
CA ALA A 759 15.07 -22.09 42.37
C ALA A 759 16.21 -22.95 41.82
N ASP A 760 16.78 -23.81 42.67
CA ASP A 760 17.83 -24.76 42.29
C ASP A 760 17.33 -25.69 41.15
N PRO A 761 18.01 -25.74 39.98
CA PRO A 761 17.66 -26.63 38.88
C PRO A 761 17.60 -28.12 39.27
N LEU A 762 18.39 -28.54 40.26
CA LEU A 762 18.43 -29.92 40.75
C LEU A 762 17.35 -30.23 41.80
N SER A 763 16.65 -29.21 42.31
CA SER A 763 15.51 -29.41 43.20
C SER A 763 14.33 -30.08 42.45
N PRO A 764 13.38 -30.70 43.17
CA PRO A 764 12.14 -31.19 42.57
C PRO A 764 11.35 -30.10 41.84
N VAL A 765 11.46 -28.84 42.29
CA VAL A 765 10.85 -27.67 41.66
C VAL A 765 11.54 -27.36 40.33
N GLY A 766 12.87 -27.26 40.32
CA GLY A 766 13.68 -27.06 39.11
C GLY A 766 13.45 -28.16 38.06
N THR A 767 13.43 -29.41 38.51
CA THR A 767 13.16 -30.59 37.67
C THR A 767 11.76 -30.55 37.05
N ALA A 768 10.72 -30.21 37.82
CA ALA A 768 9.35 -30.12 37.32
C ALA A 768 9.19 -29.04 36.24
N TYR A 769 9.87 -27.90 36.38
CA TYR A 769 9.87 -26.84 35.37
C TYR A 769 10.68 -27.19 34.12
N GLY A 770 11.67 -28.09 34.21
CA GLY A 770 12.42 -28.61 33.07
C GLY A 770 11.52 -29.24 32.00
N PHE A 771 10.46 -29.96 32.39
CA PHE A 771 9.49 -30.56 31.47
C PHE A 771 8.70 -29.52 30.65
N ASN A 772 8.43 -28.34 31.22
CA ASN A 772 7.60 -27.29 30.60
C ASN A 772 8.43 -26.09 30.09
N ARG A 773 9.70 -26.33 29.71
CA ARG A 773 10.61 -25.29 29.22
C ARG A 773 10.03 -24.58 27.98
N PRO A 774 9.87 -23.24 27.98
CA PRO A 774 9.46 -22.51 26.78
C PRO A 774 10.52 -22.57 25.69
N LYS A 775 10.07 -22.68 24.43
CA LYS A 775 10.86 -22.26 23.26
C LYS A 775 10.97 -20.72 23.27
N ARG A 776 12.05 -20.16 22.71
CA ARG A 776 12.28 -18.70 22.61
C ARG A 776 11.05 -17.97 22.07
N GLN A 777 10.48 -18.52 21.00
CA GLN A 777 9.27 -18.04 20.34
C GLN A 777 8.06 -17.91 21.28
N ALA A 778 7.88 -18.86 22.20
CA ALA A 778 6.78 -18.83 23.16
C ALA A 778 6.98 -17.77 24.25
N ALA A 779 8.24 -17.51 24.64
CA ALA A 779 8.58 -16.44 25.58
C ALA A 779 8.36 -15.04 24.97
N GLU A 780 8.72 -14.85 23.70
CA GLU A 780 8.47 -13.59 22.96
C GLU A 780 6.95 -13.29 22.88
N ILE A 781 6.12 -14.29 22.57
CA ILE A 781 4.64 -14.17 22.62
C ILE A 781 4.15 -13.85 24.05
N ALA A 782 4.68 -14.54 25.07
CA ALA A 782 4.27 -14.36 26.45
C ALA A 782 4.52 -12.93 26.96
N ASN A 783 5.67 -12.33 26.61
CA ASN A 783 5.99 -10.95 26.97
C ASN A 783 4.98 -9.94 26.41
N THR A 784 4.60 -10.09 25.13
CA THR A 784 3.56 -9.25 24.50
C THR A 784 2.18 -9.51 25.12
N SER A 785 1.85 -10.78 25.41
CA SER A 785 0.61 -11.16 26.10
C SER A 785 0.52 -10.55 27.50
N LEU A 786 1.64 -10.37 28.20
CA LEU A 786 1.67 -9.77 29.52
C LEU A 786 1.33 -8.26 29.46
N VAL A 787 1.83 -7.54 28.44
CA VAL A 787 1.44 -6.13 28.20
C VAL A 787 -0.06 -6.02 27.91
N LEU A 788 -0.61 -6.92 27.09
CA LEU A 788 -2.05 -6.97 26.80
C LEU A 788 -2.88 -7.27 28.07
N GLN A 789 -2.41 -8.17 28.93
CA GLN A 789 -3.03 -8.50 30.20
C GLN A 789 -3.04 -7.29 31.15
N PHE A 790 -1.92 -6.56 31.30
CA PHE A 790 -1.88 -5.37 32.15
C PHE A 790 -2.71 -4.20 31.61
N ALA A 791 -2.78 -4.02 30.29
CA ALA A 791 -3.67 -3.03 29.69
C ALA A 791 -5.14 -3.37 29.98
N SER A 792 -5.53 -4.64 29.77
CA SER A 792 -6.87 -5.16 30.10
C SER A 792 -7.19 -5.03 31.61
N ALA A 793 -6.21 -5.33 32.47
CA ALA A 793 -6.32 -5.16 33.92
C ALA A 793 -6.63 -3.72 34.31
N ARG A 794 -5.99 -2.76 33.65
CA ARG A 794 -6.25 -1.33 33.87
C ARG A 794 -7.66 -0.93 33.46
N PHE A 795 -8.12 -1.36 32.28
CA PHE A 795 -9.48 -1.11 31.80
C PHE A 795 -10.55 -1.62 32.76
N VAL A 796 -10.43 -2.87 33.21
CA VAL A 796 -11.38 -3.47 34.15
C VAL A 796 -11.32 -2.79 35.52
N ASN A 797 -10.14 -2.42 36.02
CA ASN A 797 -10.05 -1.69 37.29
C ASN A 797 -10.68 -0.30 37.21
N SER A 798 -10.44 0.46 36.13
CA SER A 798 -11.10 1.75 35.90
C SER A 798 -12.62 1.62 35.72
N PHE A 799 -13.09 0.52 35.12
CA PHE A 799 -14.51 0.15 35.07
C PHE A 799 -15.09 -0.09 36.47
N LEU A 800 -14.49 -0.99 37.25
CA LEU A 800 -14.97 -1.37 38.59
C LEU A 800 -14.94 -0.19 39.59
N GLN A 801 -14.06 0.78 39.37
CA GLN A 801 -13.95 2.00 40.19
C GLN A 801 -14.91 3.12 39.73
N GLY A 802 -15.69 2.93 38.67
CA GLY A 802 -16.57 3.98 38.11
C GLY A 802 -15.79 5.15 37.48
N GLN A 803 -14.51 4.95 37.16
CA GLN A 803 -13.58 5.97 36.64
C GLN A 803 -13.44 5.93 35.12
N LEU A 804 -14.14 5.05 34.42
CA LEU A 804 -14.30 5.13 32.96
C LEU A 804 -15.17 6.33 32.59
N GLN A 805 -14.51 7.48 32.42
CA GLN A 805 -15.09 8.67 31.84
C GLN A 805 -14.66 8.80 30.38
N ASP A 806 -15.62 9.12 29.53
CA ASP A 806 -15.37 9.61 28.19
C ASP A 806 -15.10 11.11 28.27
N GLU A 807 -13.81 11.48 28.20
CA GLU A 807 -13.37 12.88 28.19
C GLU A 807 -13.88 13.67 26.96
N GLU A 808 -14.31 13.00 25.89
CA GLU A 808 -14.75 13.65 24.64
C GLU A 808 -16.22 14.06 24.65
N SER A 809 -17.09 13.39 25.43
CA SER A 809 -18.54 13.65 25.42
C SER A 809 -19.13 14.22 26.72
N GLY A 810 -18.43 14.11 27.85
CA GLY A 810 -18.92 14.60 29.16
C GLY A 810 -20.23 13.96 29.63
N ARG A 811 -20.67 12.87 29.00
CA ARG A 811 -21.88 12.11 29.35
C ARG A 811 -21.49 10.83 30.07
N SER A 812 -22.32 10.45 31.04
CA SER A 812 -22.18 9.15 31.71
C SER A 812 -22.43 8.05 30.68
N VAL A 813 -21.36 7.31 30.34
CA VAL A 813 -21.44 6.08 29.55
C VAL A 813 -22.39 5.12 30.27
N VAL A 814 -23.32 4.49 29.54
CA VAL A 814 -24.09 3.36 30.08
C VAL A 814 -23.11 2.22 30.27
N ALA A 815 -22.55 2.09 31.48
CA ALA A 815 -21.49 1.14 31.75
C ALA A 815 -21.90 -0.31 31.38
N PRO A 816 -20.97 -1.16 30.90
CA PRO A 816 -21.19 -2.61 30.82
C PRO A 816 -21.85 -3.14 32.10
N ARG A 817 -22.83 -4.05 31.98
CA ARG A 817 -23.62 -4.51 33.13
C ARG A 817 -22.79 -5.38 34.08
N ASP A 818 -21.81 -6.10 33.54
CA ASP A 818 -20.83 -6.84 34.31
C ASP A 818 -19.46 -6.89 33.59
N ILE A 819 -18.48 -7.46 34.28
CA ILE A 819 -17.12 -7.69 33.77
C ILE A 819 -17.07 -8.60 32.53
N ARG A 820 -18.09 -9.45 32.29
CA ARG A 820 -18.11 -10.38 31.15
C ARG A 820 -18.50 -9.67 29.86
N GLU A 821 -19.43 -8.73 29.94
CA GLU A 821 -19.78 -7.86 28.81
C GLU A 821 -18.56 -7.03 28.36
N LEU A 822 -17.80 -6.46 29.30
CA LEU A 822 -16.54 -5.76 29.02
C LEU A 822 -15.49 -6.70 28.38
N MET A 823 -15.26 -7.88 28.96
CA MET A 823 -14.28 -8.85 28.46
C MET A 823 -14.65 -9.45 27.08
N ALA A 824 -15.92 -9.38 26.65
CA ALA A 824 -16.34 -9.76 25.31
C ALA A 824 -16.02 -8.69 24.24
N VAL A 825 -15.89 -7.41 24.63
CA VAL A 825 -15.60 -6.31 23.70
C VAL A 825 -14.11 -6.13 23.47
N LEU A 826 -13.28 -6.25 24.52
CA LEU A 826 -11.83 -5.99 24.46
C LEU A 826 -11.06 -6.72 23.33
N PRO A 827 -11.36 -7.98 22.95
CA PRO A 827 -10.68 -8.66 21.84
C PRO A 827 -10.86 -8.01 20.45
N ASN A 828 -11.87 -7.14 20.28
CA ASN A 828 -12.15 -6.44 19.03
C ASN A 828 -11.49 -5.06 18.94
N VAL A 829 -10.71 -4.65 19.95
CA VAL A 829 -10.03 -3.36 19.99
C VAL A 829 -8.69 -3.47 19.26
N ASP A 830 -8.52 -2.70 18.18
CA ASP A 830 -7.27 -2.70 17.41
C ASP A 830 -6.13 -2.02 18.18
N LEU A 831 -5.07 -2.79 18.42
CA LEU A 831 -3.86 -2.37 19.15
C LEU A 831 -2.62 -2.29 18.26
N SER A 832 -2.76 -2.56 16.96
CA SER A 832 -1.66 -2.57 15.98
C SER A 832 -0.89 -1.24 15.91
N ASP A 833 -1.56 -0.15 16.27
CA ASP A 833 -1.03 1.21 16.28
C ASP A 833 -0.23 1.57 17.54
N THR A 834 -0.30 0.74 18.59
CA THR A 834 0.25 1.05 19.92
C THR A 834 1.20 -0.03 20.43
N LEU A 835 1.10 -1.25 19.88
CA LEU A 835 1.87 -2.41 20.27
C LEU A 835 2.55 -3.03 19.05
N GLU A 836 3.88 -3.00 19.02
CA GLU A 836 4.66 -3.80 18.07
C GLU A 836 4.43 -5.29 18.37
N ILE A 837 4.02 -6.04 17.34
CA ILE A 837 3.81 -7.49 17.43
C ILE A 837 5.14 -8.16 17.07
N PRO A 838 5.76 -8.95 17.97
CA PRO A 838 7.09 -9.51 17.73
C PRO A 838 7.07 -10.52 16.57
N ARG A 839 8.10 -10.48 15.72
CA ARG A 839 8.32 -11.48 14.67
C ARG A 839 8.91 -12.77 15.26
N VAL A 840 8.01 -13.68 15.59
CA VAL A 840 8.29 -14.95 16.29
C VAL A 840 9.13 -15.94 15.47
N PHE A 841 9.19 -15.80 14.15
CA PHE A 841 9.99 -16.66 13.26
C PHE A 841 10.85 -15.80 12.31
N ARG A 842 12.11 -16.21 12.08
CA ARG A 842 13.06 -15.50 11.20
C ARG A 842 12.85 -15.79 9.71
N CYS A 843 12.52 -17.04 9.39
CA CYS A 843 12.04 -17.46 8.07
C CYS A 843 10.72 -18.17 8.31
N ASP A 844 9.64 -17.68 7.72
CA ASP A 844 8.30 -18.13 8.07
C ASP A 844 7.62 -18.84 6.90
N GLU A 845 7.11 -20.06 7.15
CA GLU A 845 6.19 -20.78 6.24
C GLU A 845 4.94 -19.94 5.93
N GLN A 846 4.64 -18.94 6.77
CA GLN A 846 3.57 -17.95 6.61
C GLN A 846 3.80 -16.89 5.52
N THR A 847 4.97 -16.86 4.86
CA THR A 847 5.29 -15.90 3.79
C THR A 847 4.67 -16.27 2.43
N LEU A 848 4.01 -17.42 2.31
CA LEU A 848 3.37 -17.90 1.09
C LEU A 848 1.85 -18.10 1.30
N PRO A 849 1.00 -17.85 0.28
CA PRO A 849 -0.38 -18.29 0.30
C PRO A 849 -0.47 -19.81 0.41
N CYS A 850 -1.56 -20.34 0.96
CA CYS A 850 -1.69 -21.78 1.18
C CYS A 850 -1.63 -22.58 -0.13
N ASP A 851 -0.50 -23.24 -0.35
CA ASP A 851 -0.32 -24.17 -1.45
C ASP A 851 -1.08 -25.47 -1.20
N HIS A 852 -2.29 -25.54 -1.77
CA HIS A 852 -3.14 -26.72 -1.78
C HIS A 852 -2.59 -27.87 -2.65
N THR A 853 -1.52 -27.64 -3.41
CA THR A 853 -0.83 -28.66 -4.20
C THR A 853 0.36 -29.30 -3.46
N SER A 854 0.78 -28.72 -2.32
CA SER A 854 1.84 -29.30 -1.48
C SER A 854 1.45 -30.67 -0.98
N ARG A 855 2.31 -31.66 -1.23
CA ARG A 855 2.12 -33.05 -0.78
C ARG A 855 2.32 -33.23 0.73
N TYR A 856 2.97 -32.28 1.40
CA TYR A 856 3.40 -32.39 2.78
C TYR A 856 2.85 -31.25 3.64
N ARG A 857 2.52 -31.56 4.90
CA ARG A 857 2.10 -30.57 5.89
C ARG A 857 3.28 -29.69 6.29
N SER A 858 2.99 -28.43 6.58
CA SER A 858 3.95 -27.51 7.19
C SER A 858 4.38 -28.01 8.58
N THR A 859 5.63 -27.72 8.96
CA THR A 859 6.18 -28.11 10.28
C THR A 859 5.51 -27.39 11.44
N THR A 860 4.99 -26.18 11.21
CA THR A 860 4.24 -25.41 12.20
C THR A 860 2.76 -25.77 12.28
N GLY A 861 2.25 -26.57 11.34
CA GLY A 861 0.82 -26.87 11.16
C GLY A 861 0.05 -25.80 10.38
N TRP A 862 0.76 -24.85 9.77
CA TRP A 862 0.21 -23.80 8.90
C TRP A 862 -0.49 -24.40 7.67
N CYS A 863 -1.58 -23.78 7.22
CA CYS A 863 -2.37 -24.19 6.05
C CYS A 863 -2.97 -25.61 6.09
N ASN A 864 -2.92 -26.33 7.23
CA ASN A 864 -3.66 -27.58 7.42
C ASN A 864 -5.18 -27.41 7.20
N ASN A 865 -5.70 -26.18 7.34
CA ASN A 865 -7.01 -25.76 6.89
C ASN A 865 -6.88 -24.60 5.91
N LEU A 866 -7.21 -24.82 4.63
CA LEU A 866 -7.04 -23.83 3.55
C LEU A 866 -7.94 -22.58 3.70
N ARG A 867 -9.03 -22.64 4.48
CA ARG A 867 -9.92 -21.50 4.74
C ARG A 867 -9.52 -20.71 5.99
N HIS A 868 -8.93 -21.40 6.96
CA HIS A 868 -8.46 -20.83 8.22
C HIS A 868 -7.05 -21.33 8.51
N PRO A 869 -6.03 -20.79 7.83
CA PRO A 869 -4.67 -21.36 7.81
C PRO A 869 -3.97 -21.44 9.17
N ASP A 870 -4.46 -20.70 10.15
CA ASP A 870 -3.99 -20.64 11.53
C ASP A 870 -4.61 -21.71 12.45
N TRP A 871 -5.66 -22.42 12.03
CA TRP A 871 -6.32 -23.44 12.85
C TRP A 871 -5.47 -24.70 13.00
N GLY A 872 -5.24 -25.11 14.25
CA GLY A 872 -4.35 -26.24 14.57
C GLY A 872 -2.87 -25.93 14.42
N LYS A 873 -2.50 -24.68 14.12
CA LYS A 873 -1.11 -24.22 14.07
C LYS A 873 -0.52 -24.16 15.49
N SER A 874 0.75 -24.55 15.60
CA SER A 874 1.57 -24.37 16.81
C SER A 874 1.71 -22.88 17.21
N LEU A 875 2.05 -22.64 18.49
CA LEU A 875 2.15 -21.31 19.10
C LEU A 875 0.87 -20.44 18.99
N ARG A 876 -0.30 -21.08 19.07
CA ARG A 876 -1.60 -20.43 19.23
C ARG A 876 -2.15 -20.64 20.64
N ALA A 877 -3.06 -19.76 21.06
CA ALA A 877 -3.79 -19.94 22.31
C ALA A 877 -4.70 -21.17 22.23
N PHE A 878 -4.86 -21.89 23.34
CA PHE A 878 -5.81 -23.01 23.42
C PHE A 878 -7.24 -22.54 23.13
N VAL A 879 -7.93 -23.29 22.27
CA VAL A 879 -9.38 -23.12 22.06
C VAL A 879 -10.11 -23.46 23.35
N ARG A 880 -10.87 -22.49 23.88
CA ARG A 880 -11.67 -22.67 25.09
C ARG A 880 -13.13 -22.96 24.73
N LEU A 881 -13.66 -24.08 25.21
CA LEU A 881 -15.07 -24.43 25.07
C LEU A 881 -15.99 -23.62 26.02
N LEU A 882 -15.42 -23.02 27.07
CA LEU A 882 -16.12 -22.20 28.06
C LEU A 882 -15.28 -20.96 28.41
N PRO A 883 -15.89 -19.82 28.80
CA PRO A 883 -15.16 -18.63 29.23
C PRO A 883 -14.18 -18.90 30.38
N PRO A 884 -13.06 -18.15 30.47
CA PRO A 884 -12.11 -18.29 31.58
C PRO A 884 -12.73 -17.85 32.91
N ALA A 885 -12.29 -18.48 34.01
CA ALA A 885 -12.81 -18.28 35.36
C ALA A 885 -11.71 -17.83 36.34
N TYR A 886 -11.05 -16.71 36.03
CA TYR A 886 -10.06 -16.06 36.90
C TYR A 886 -10.71 -15.41 38.12
N HIS A 887 -9.95 -15.23 39.22
CA HIS A 887 -10.50 -14.67 40.46
C HIS A 887 -10.85 -13.18 40.32
N ASP A 888 -10.00 -12.41 39.63
CA ASP A 888 -10.23 -11.01 39.25
C ASP A 888 -10.99 -10.85 37.92
N GLY A 889 -11.32 -11.95 37.24
CA GLY A 889 -11.92 -11.95 35.89
C GLY A 889 -10.93 -11.75 34.73
N ILE A 890 -9.62 -11.64 35.00
CA ILE A 890 -8.60 -11.19 34.03
C ILE A 890 -7.45 -12.19 33.92
N GLY A 891 -6.87 -12.60 35.06
CA GLY A 891 -5.71 -13.49 35.04
C GLY A 891 -5.27 -14.08 36.38
N SER A 892 -5.73 -13.60 37.54
CA SER A 892 -5.34 -14.23 38.81
C SER A 892 -5.96 -15.63 38.96
N PRO A 893 -5.20 -16.62 39.46
CA PRO A 893 -5.73 -17.97 39.70
C PRO A 893 -6.97 -17.96 40.59
N ARG A 894 -7.95 -18.81 40.26
CA ARG A 894 -9.19 -18.93 41.03
C ARG A 894 -8.88 -19.28 42.48
N ALA A 895 -9.19 -18.37 43.41
CA ALA A 895 -8.95 -18.56 44.84
C ALA A 895 -10.22 -18.96 45.63
N LEU A 896 -11.43 -18.68 45.11
CA LEU A 896 -12.69 -18.86 45.83
C LEU A 896 -13.60 -19.96 45.23
N SER A 897 -14.32 -20.63 46.12
CA SER A 897 -15.41 -21.56 45.82
C SER A 897 -16.70 -20.83 45.44
N VAL A 898 -17.71 -21.58 44.98
CA VAL A 898 -19.03 -21.03 44.63
C VAL A 898 -19.80 -20.42 45.81
N SER A 899 -19.38 -20.71 47.05
CA SER A 899 -19.94 -20.12 48.28
C SER A 899 -19.08 -18.98 48.84
N GLY A 900 -18.14 -18.44 48.06
CA GLY A 900 -17.26 -17.34 48.46
C GLY A 900 -16.15 -17.70 49.46
N LYS A 901 -16.11 -18.95 49.95
CA LYS A 901 -15.04 -19.45 50.83
C LYS A 901 -13.76 -19.75 50.02
N PRO A 902 -12.54 -19.57 50.59
CA PRO A 902 -11.30 -19.98 49.96
C PRO A 902 -11.33 -21.45 49.53
N LEU A 903 -10.72 -21.75 48.39
CA LEU A 903 -10.53 -23.13 47.93
C LEU A 903 -9.51 -23.84 48.83
N PRO A 904 -9.69 -25.14 49.12
CA PRO A 904 -8.72 -25.91 49.89
C PRO A 904 -7.40 -26.02 49.12
N SER A 905 -6.28 -26.08 49.86
CA SER A 905 -4.95 -26.27 49.27
C SER A 905 -4.93 -27.47 48.31
N PRO A 906 -4.37 -27.35 47.09
CA PRO A 906 -4.22 -28.48 46.17
C PRO A 906 -3.52 -29.69 46.80
N ARG A 907 -2.62 -29.47 47.78
CA ARG A 907 -1.98 -30.57 48.53
C ARG A 907 -2.97 -31.30 49.44
N LEU A 908 -3.91 -30.59 50.08
CA LEU A 908 -4.96 -31.21 50.89
C LEU A 908 -5.90 -32.06 50.01
N ILE A 909 -6.25 -31.56 48.82
CA ILE A 909 -7.05 -32.32 47.83
C ILE A 909 -6.29 -33.56 47.36
N SER A 910 -5.00 -33.42 47.03
CA SER A 910 -4.12 -34.53 46.65
C SER A 910 -4.13 -35.64 47.70
N VAL A 911 -3.85 -35.34 48.98
CA VAL A 911 -3.78 -36.39 50.02
C VAL A 911 -5.14 -36.95 50.44
N SER A 912 -6.23 -36.18 50.31
CA SER A 912 -7.57 -36.62 50.75
C SER A 912 -8.35 -37.37 49.68
N VAL A 913 -8.12 -37.07 48.40
CA VAL A 913 -8.90 -37.62 47.27
C VAL A 913 -8.09 -38.62 46.43
N HIS A 914 -6.76 -38.50 46.41
CA HIS A 914 -5.86 -39.38 45.65
C HIS A 914 -4.90 -40.12 46.59
N PRO A 915 -5.41 -40.98 47.50
CA PRO A 915 -4.57 -41.79 48.37
C PRO A 915 -3.74 -42.76 47.52
N ASP A 916 -2.49 -42.97 47.91
CA ASP A 916 -1.61 -43.94 47.24
C ASP A 916 -2.18 -45.35 47.43
N THR A 917 -2.72 -45.94 46.37
CA THR A 917 -3.42 -47.22 46.39
C THR A 917 -3.20 -47.95 45.07
N SER A 918 -2.40 -49.01 45.08
CA SER A 918 -2.15 -49.82 43.89
C SER A 918 -3.39 -50.63 43.50
N ARG A 919 -3.97 -50.33 42.34
CA ARG A 919 -5.11 -51.04 41.72
C ARG A 919 -4.87 -51.23 40.21
N PRO A 920 -4.05 -52.20 39.80
CA PRO A 920 -3.73 -52.43 38.39
C PRO A 920 -4.98 -52.83 37.59
N HIS A 921 -5.10 -52.33 36.36
CA HIS A 921 -6.26 -52.59 35.52
C HIS A 921 -6.19 -53.97 34.85
N VAL A 922 -7.22 -54.80 35.01
CA VAL A 922 -7.22 -56.22 34.58
C VAL A 922 -7.12 -56.44 33.06
N ARG A 923 -7.35 -55.41 32.23
CA ARG A 923 -7.41 -55.51 30.76
C ARG A 923 -6.33 -54.70 30.02
N TYR A 924 -5.70 -53.71 30.66
CA TYR A 924 -4.82 -52.77 29.97
C TYR A 924 -3.42 -52.81 30.56
N SER A 925 -2.41 -52.95 29.70
CA SER A 925 -1.01 -52.87 30.10
C SER A 925 -0.57 -51.42 30.30
N LEU A 926 0.57 -51.23 30.96
CA LEU A 926 1.18 -49.91 31.19
C LEU A 926 1.43 -49.13 29.88
N MET A 927 1.56 -49.83 28.75
CA MET A 927 1.72 -49.22 27.43
C MET A 927 0.55 -48.30 27.05
N PHE A 928 -0.67 -48.55 27.54
CA PHE A 928 -1.81 -47.65 27.32
C PHE A 928 -1.57 -46.26 27.91
N MET A 929 -1.03 -46.20 29.13
CA MET A 929 -0.64 -44.94 29.79
C MET A 929 0.54 -44.30 29.04
N GLN A 930 1.54 -45.09 28.66
CA GLN A 930 2.74 -44.57 27.99
C GLN A 930 2.43 -43.99 26.60
N PHE A 931 1.50 -44.61 25.86
CA PHE A 931 1.01 -44.11 24.58
C PHE A 931 0.10 -42.88 24.75
N ALA A 932 -0.70 -42.81 25.83
CA ALA A 932 -1.46 -41.61 26.15
C ALA A 932 -0.55 -40.40 26.45
N GLN A 933 0.57 -40.59 27.15
CA GLN A 933 1.60 -39.55 27.34
C GLN A 933 2.25 -39.12 26.01
N LEU A 934 2.53 -40.06 25.10
CA LEU A 934 3.05 -39.75 23.77
C LEU A 934 2.08 -38.84 23.00
N LEU A 935 0.79 -39.17 22.99
CA LEU A 935 -0.25 -38.38 22.32
C LEU A 935 -0.44 -37.00 22.95
N ASP A 936 -0.43 -36.90 24.29
CA ASP A 936 -0.58 -35.62 24.99
C ASP A 936 0.54 -34.63 24.64
N HIS A 937 1.79 -35.12 24.60
CA HIS A 937 2.98 -34.33 24.26
C HIS A 937 3.10 -34.00 22.76
N ASP A 938 2.48 -34.80 21.87
CA ASP A 938 2.41 -34.52 20.42
C ASP A 938 1.36 -33.43 20.12
N LEU A 939 0.25 -33.44 20.86
CA LEU A 939 -0.89 -32.54 20.63
C LEU A 939 -0.79 -31.22 21.41
N THR A 940 -0.15 -31.20 22.59
CA THR A 940 -0.18 -30.04 23.49
C THR A 940 1.15 -29.79 24.20
N HIS A 941 1.48 -28.52 24.41
CA HIS A 941 2.59 -28.10 25.28
C HIS A 941 2.25 -26.76 25.92
N THR A 942 2.25 -26.70 27.26
CA THR A 942 1.98 -25.45 28.01
C THR A 942 3.27 -24.94 28.64
N PRO A 943 3.92 -23.92 28.07
CA PRO A 943 5.16 -23.39 28.61
C PRO A 943 4.94 -22.67 29.94
N VAL A 944 5.93 -22.78 30.85
CA VAL A 944 5.99 -21.94 32.05
C VAL A 944 6.84 -20.70 31.78
N ASN A 945 6.46 -19.57 32.40
CA ASN A 945 7.22 -18.32 32.29
C ASN A 945 8.62 -18.45 32.93
N LYS A 946 9.60 -17.70 32.40
CA LYS A 946 10.98 -17.67 32.90
C LYS A 946 11.36 -16.25 33.32
N GLY A 947 12.34 -16.15 34.23
CA GLY A 947 12.94 -14.86 34.57
C GLY A 947 13.84 -14.30 33.47
N PHE A 948 14.33 -13.08 33.71
CA PHE A 948 15.15 -12.23 32.83
C PHE A 948 16.28 -12.93 32.04
N VAL A 949 16.89 -14.00 32.58
CA VAL A 949 17.85 -14.85 31.86
C VAL A 949 17.17 -16.18 31.58
N GLY A 950 17.07 -16.58 30.30
CA GLY A 950 16.27 -17.69 29.79
C GLY A 950 16.61 -19.11 30.26
N GLU A 951 17.26 -19.25 31.41
CA GLU A 951 17.71 -20.47 32.08
C GLU A 951 17.25 -20.50 33.57
N SER A 952 16.85 -19.38 34.17
CA SER A 952 16.54 -19.28 35.61
C SER A 952 15.04 -19.32 35.94
N ILE A 953 14.74 -19.86 37.13
CA ILE A 953 13.40 -20.03 37.69
C ILE A 953 13.32 -19.18 38.96
N LEU A 954 12.25 -18.41 39.16
CA LEU A 954 12.08 -17.60 40.37
C LEU A 954 11.80 -18.48 41.59
N ASP A 955 12.48 -18.24 42.72
CA ASP A 955 12.15 -18.90 43.99
C ASP A 955 11.01 -18.14 44.70
N CYS A 956 9.77 -18.62 44.52
CA CYS A 956 8.57 -18.05 45.12
C CYS A 956 8.40 -18.46 46.60
N GLN A 957 9.37 -18.13 47.45
CA GLN A 957 9.18 -18.27 48.90
C GLN A 957 8.07 -17.32 49.40
N PRO A 958 7.33 -17.70 50.47
CA PRO A 958 6.39 -16.78 51.10
C PRO A 958 7.11 -15.51 51.55
N CYS A 959 6.49 -14.35 51.35
CA CYS A 959 6.94 -13.12 51.99
C CYS A 959 6.81 -13.31 53.52
N VAL A 960 7.91 -13.66 54.18
CA VAL A 960 7.97 -13.71 55.64
C VAL A 960 7.66 -12.30 56.13
N ARG A 961 6.52 -12.13 56.80
CA ARG A 961 6.28 -10.91 57.58
C ARG A 961 7.40 -10.83 58.62
N HIS A 962 8.25 -9.83 58.48
CA HIS A 962 9.00 -9.32 59.61
C HIS A 962 8.04 -8.56 60.53
N ASP A 963 7.18 -9.31 61.23
CA ASP A 963 6.53 -8.85 62.44
C ASP A 963 7.61 -8.75 63.53
N ASN A 964 8.49 -7.75 63.40
CA ASN A 964 9.43 -7.35 64.44
C ASN A 964 8.61 -6.74 65.58
N GLY A 965 8.25 -7.58 66.55
CA GLY A 965 7.53 -7.15 67.73
C GLY A 965 8.39 -6.27 68.63
N THR A 966 8.13 -4.96 68.61
CA THR A 966 8.31 -4.05 69.75
C THR A 966 7.14 -3.08 69.78
N SER A 967 6.36 -3.15 70.87
CA SER A 967 5.28 -2.25 71.35
C SER A 967 4.77 -1.14 70.41
#